data_AF-A0A8S2U7A7-F1
#
_entry.id   AF-A0A8S2U7A7-F1
#
_cell.length_a   1.000
_cell.length_b   1.000
_cell.length_c   1.000
_cell.angle_alpha   90.00
_cell.angle_beta   90.00
_cell.angle_gamma   90.00
#
_symmetry.space_group_name_H-M   'P 1'
#
loop_
_entity.id
_entity.type
_entity.pdbx_description
1 polymer ?
#
loop_
_entity_poly.entity_id
_entity_poly.type
_entity_poly.pdbx_seq_one_letter_code
_entity_poly.pdbx_strand_id
1 'polypeptide(L)'
;MADSNNTTTFVDQLNSLRSILRSDDYLHIQPSGDYEQARIKLDYDIQLSFFFDSLDSFNKSLTVTNVSDLRMHKLSNKCPLSNDEWITIRKYFDELIQQSNEFTSLQSFIESIQNHLTKMRTNTKKSKQKAKRTIEVETTEGASTTSNKFRDAISIFNRISHDKTIDRSQVMIGYEDRFTGIHEVPFSDFKKVHEHRYGVPMHRIRHYKINGNIVWDRTAKLDILTGSDQLPETVNDNAEISTLVQGLYRFDHSLQQWSEVQNVPLTSDDTKTSSTKETCLPERCHFLSWNILFDYQKPGLIHSSQRYQSILHTLKNLLPDVICLQEVTVSFLNLLLNELWLQENNYYIVIMKSVINSEQTKSYGQMILTKNFRPRSFSICPLDTSDEDRTVAASTTAKTTKELIIARFGLNPKITIDLVNLHLHSDLSRNSSEKRCQALENLFRKMKTNNYMLIGDYNFGDSYVKEQNILEKYEDEVHDLWKDIYHLDKNPGFTFDPSNNICARITSISQKDRRLDRYLVHTLDTVSYSIEHLSMIGTQPIPIDTLNNENSQRIHQSDHYALQLVMNFRTRSISHRSALVILPTLNTWPLIDPCRQQYDPSFDRWPPHINLLWPFFDLADCEEDQENILLPLRLLLCQYESFSAEIDEIDSFVENKTIYMKLNQHSENQVKQLQAQLVKLFPQCSKNNRHTYNPHMTIGQFENEENFKDAKSSLILNESFQFPVHHVYILQRPHDN
;
A
#
# COMPACT_ATOMS: atom_id res chain seq x y z
N MET A 1 55.99 -8.48 -72.65
CA MET A 1 55.42 -9.45 -71.69
C MET A 1 54.48 -8.68 -70.79
N ALA A 2 53.29 -9.23 -70.59
CA ALA A 2 52.09 -8.54 -70.17
C ALA A 2 52.11 -8.15 -68.69
N ASP A 3 51.78 -6.88 -68.40
CA ASP A 3 51.11 -6.50 -67.16
C ASP A 3 49.70 -6.02 -67.54
N SER A 4 48.77 -6.96 -67.52
CA SER A 4 47.34 -6.71 -67.60
C SER A 4 46.88 -6.02 -66.32
N ASN A 5 46.75 -4.70 -66.35
CA ASN A 5 45.97 -3.95 -65.36
C ASN A 5 44.48 -4.34 -65.52
N ASN A 6 44.08 -5.42 -64.85
CA ASN A 6 42.67 -5.75 -64.63
C ASN A 6 42.10 -4.78 -63.59
N THR A 7 41.69 -3.59 -64.01
CA THR A 7 40.78 -2.74 -63.24
C THR A 7 39.45 -3.48 -63.10
N THR A 8 39.27 -4.19 -61.99
CA THR A 8 38.04 -4.89 -61.64
C THR A 8 36.96 -3.83 -61.42
N THR A 9 35.95 -3.79 -62.29
CA THR A 9 34.90 -2.76 -62.19
C THR A 9 34.05 -3.00 -60.93
N PHE A 10 33.41 -1.96 -60.39
CA PHE A 10 32.50 -2.08 -59.25
C PHE A 10 31.40 -3.16 -59.47
N VAL A 11 30.95 -3.30 -60.73
CA VAL A 11 30.02 -4.35 -61.17
C VAL A 11 30.60 -5.76 -61.00
N ASP A 12 31.89 -5.94 -61.26
CA ASP A 12 32.58 -7.24 -61.07
C ASP A 12 32.69 -7.61 -59.59
N GLN A 13 32.88 -6.63 -58.70
CA GLN A 13 32.92 -6.87 -57.25
C GLN A 13 31.55 -7.25 -56.68
N LEU A 14 30.47 -6.63 -57.17
CA LEU A 14 29.10 -7.02 -56.82
C LEU A 14 28.73 -8.40 -57.40
N ASN A 15 29.17 -8.71 -58.62
CA ASN A 15 28.97 -10.04 -59.20
C ASN A 15 29.76 -11.12 -58.47
N SER A 16 30.97 -10.79 -57.98
CA SER A 16 31.75 -11.66 -57.11
C SER A 16 31.05 -11.92 -55.77
N LEU A 17 30.47 -10.89 -55.15
CA LEU A 17 29.61 -11.05 -53.96
C LEU A 17 28.37 -11.89 -54.24
N ARG A 18 27.75 -11.78 -55.41
CA ARG A 18 26.61 -12.65 -55.79
C ARG A 18 27.03 -14.10 -56.00
N SER A 19 28.26 -14.36 -56.43
CA SER A 19 28.76 -15.72 -56.70
C SER A 19 28.94 -16.58 -55.44
N ILE A 20 29.09 -15.95 -54.27
CA ILE A 20 29.27 -16.62 -52.97
C ILE A 20 27.96 -16.86 -52.22
N LEU A 21 26.85 -16.32 -52.71
CA LEU A 21 25.52 -16.49 -52.12
C LEU A 21 24.92 -17.84 -52.53
N ARG A 22 24.31 -18.55 -51.58
CA ARG A 22 23.59 -19.81 -51.83
C ARG A 22 22.27 -19.54 -52.57
N SER A 23 21.62 -20.57 -53.09
CA SER A 23 20.35 -20.43 -53.84
C SER A 23 19.24 -19.67 -53.09
N ASP A 24 19.28 -19.71 -51.75
CA ASP A 24 18.27 -19.12 -50.87
C ASP A 24 18.72 -17.76 -50.29
N ASP A 25 19.98 -17.37 -50.53
CA ASP A 25 20.57 -16.09 -50.16
C ASP A 25 20.32 -15.05 -51.27
N TYR A 26 20.16 -13.78 -50.93
CA TYR A 26 20.03 -12.72 -51.94
C TYR A 26 20.74 -11.43 -51.53
N LEU A 27 21.25 -10.71 -52.52
CA LEU A 27 21.80 -9.36 -52.38
C LEU A 27 20.85 -8.36 -53.06
N HIS A 28 20.30 -7.45 -52.25
CA HIS A 28 19.46 -6.35 -52.70
C HIS A 28 20.18 -5.02 -52.50
N ILE A 29 20.20 -4.17 -53.53
CA ILE A 29 20.78 -2.83 -53.47
C ILE A 29 19.65 -1.83 -53.70
N GLN A 30 19.56 -0.81 -52.85
CA GLN A 30 18.60 0.27 -53.01
C GLN A 30 19.24 1.64 -52.78
N PRO A 31 18.81 2.69 -53.50
CA PRO A 31 19.23 4.06 -53.24
C PRO A 31 18.82 4.51 -51.84
N SER A 32 19.69 5.21 -51.12
CA SER A 32 19.42 5.71 -49.77
C SER A 32 20.14 7.04 -49.51
N GLY A 33 19.64 8.13 -50.10
CA GLY A 33 20.26 9.45 -50.02
C GLY A 33 21.48 9.54 -50.93
N ASP A 34 22.59 10.08 -50.41
CA ASP A 34 23.86 10.22 -51.15
C ASP A 34 24.68 8.90 -51.22
N TYR A 35 24.15 7.81 -50.66
CA TYR A 35 24.78 6.49 -50.63
C TYR A 35 23.82 5.40 -51.15
N GLU A 36 24.38 4.27 -51.58
CA GLU A 36 23.63 3.06 -51.86
C GLU A 36 23.67 2.11 -50.66
N GLN A 37 22.52 1.51 -50.34
CA GLN A 37 22.43 0.52 -49.27
C GLN A 37 22.38 -0.89 -49.85
N ALA A 38 23.36 -1.72 -49.49
CA ALA A 38 23.34 -3.14 -49.75
C ALA A 38 22.72 -3.90 -48.56
N ARG A 39 21.87 -4.87 -48.87
CA ARG A 39 21.32 -5.84 -47.91
C ARG A 39 21.55 -7.24 -48.44
N ILE A 40 22.24 -8.07 -47.67
CA ILE A 40 22.54 -9.46 -48.00
C ILE A 40 21.79 -10.34 -47.01
N LYS A 41 20.82 -11.12 -47.49
CA LYS A 41 20.21 -12.18 -46.71
C LYS A 41 21.09 -13.42 -46.76
N LEU A 42 21.39 -13.97 -45.60
CA LEU A 42 22.11 -15.22 -45.37
C LEU A 42 21.16 -16.26 -44.75
N ASP A 43 21.64 -17.52 -44.68
CA ASP A 43 21.01 -18.61 -43.93
C ASP A 43 20.49 -18.19 -42.54
N TYR A 44 19.46 -18.88 -42.06
CA TYR A 44 18.79 -18.63 -40.77
C TYR A 44 18.08 -17.27 -40.65
N ASP A 45 17.63 -16.67 -41.77
CA ASP A 45 17.00 -15.34 -41.77
C ASP A 45 17.91 -14.26 -41.13
N ILE A 46 19.21 -14.37 -41.33
CA ILE A 46 20.18 -13.34 -40.96
C ILE A 46 20.33 -12.37 -42.13
N GLN A 47 20.39 -11.07 -41.84
CA GLN A 47 20.69 -10.05 -42.84
C GLN A 47 21.91 -9.24 -42.44
N LEU A 48 22.84 -9.09 -43.39
CA LEU A 48 23.88 -8.08 -43.34
C LEU A 48 23.45 -6.84 -44.10
N SER A 49 23.73 -5.66 -43.57
CA SER A 49 23.45 -4.39 -44.25
C SER A 49 24.59 -3.42 -44.10
N PHE A 50 24.93 -2.69 -45.16
CA PHE A 50 25.94 -1.64 -45.18
C PHE A 50 25.63 -0.59 -46.25
N PHE A 51 26.24 0.59 -46.13
CA PHE A 51 26.19 1.66 -47.11
C PHE A 51 27.52 1.80 -47.83
N PHE A 52 27.48 2.19 -49.10
CA PHE A 52 28.65 2.52 -49.89
C PHE A 52 28.32 3.69 -50.83
N ASP A 53 29.34 4.46 -51.19
CA ASP A 53 29.22 5.58 -52.13
C ASP A 53 29.39 5.04 -53.56
N SER A 54 28.36 5.08 -54.40
CA SER A 54 28.43 4.58 -55.78
C SER A 54 29.13 5.52 -56.77
N LEU A 55 29.36 6.79 -56.39
CA LEU A 55 30.05 7.79 -57.21
C LEU A 55 31.58 7.74 -57.01
N ASP A 56 32.04 7.38 -55.80
CA ASP A 56 33.47 7.34 -55.44
C ASP A 56 34.10 5.92 -55.53
N SER A 57 33.29 4.90 -55.82
CA SER A 57 33.69 3.47 -55.82
C SER A 57 34.01 2.88 -57.18
N PHE A 58 34.04 3.66 -58.27
CA PHE A 58 34.44 3.17 -59.59
C PHE A 58 35.88 2.63 -59.65
N ASN A 59 36.75 3.00 -58.69
CA ASN A 59 38.16 2.58 -58.63
C ASN A 59 38.61 2.04 -57.25
N LYS A 60 37.70 1.81 -56.29
CA LYS A 60 38.04 1.32 -54.93
C LYS A 60 37.49 -0.08 -54.69
N SER A 61 38.23 -0.90 -53.94
CA SER A 61 37.80 -2.25 -53.54
C SER A 61 36.78 -2.19 -52.39
N LEU A 62 35.73 -3.01 -52.49
CA LEU A 62 34.78 -3.27 -51.40
C LEU A 62 35.45 -4.05 -50.26
N THR A 63 35.99 -3.31 -49.29
CA THR A 63 36.57 -3.84 -48.06
C THR A 63 35.71 -3.48 -46.85
N VAL A 64 35.89 -4.20 -45.75
CA VAL A 64 35.13 -3.98 -44.49
C VAL A 64 35.29 -2.55 -43.98
N THR A 65 36.45 -1.91 -44.22
CA THR A 65 36.76 -0.54 -43.79
C THR A 65 36.23 0.53 -44.74
N ASN A 66 35.95 0.20 -46.00
CA ASN A 66 35.46 1.14 -47.01
C ASN A 66 33.93 1.20 -47.08
N VAL A 67 33.23 0.28 -46.42
CA VAL A 67 31.77 0.30 -46.29
C VAL A 67 31.37 0.96 -44.97
N SER A 68 30.32 1.77 -45.02
CA SER A 68 29.80 2.46 -43.85
C SER A 68 28.69 1.64 -43.20
N ASP A 69 28.69 1.61 -41.86
CA ASP A 69 27.59 1.05 -41.06
C ASP A 69 27.28 -0.43 -41.35
N LEU A 70 28.31 -1.28 -41.45
CA LEU A 70 28.15 -2.72 -41.59
C LEU A 70 27.51 -3.34 -40.34
N ARG A 71 26.27 -3.82 -40.48
CA ARG A 71 25.47 -4.40 -39.39
C ARG A 71 24.95 -5.79 -39.73
N MET A 72 24.56 -6.53 -38.69
CA MET A 72 23.95 -7.87 -38.77
C MET A 72 22.69 -7.92 -37.92
N HIS A 73 21.57 -8.32 -38.50
CA HIS A 73 20.24 -8.33 -37.87
C HIS A 73 19.46 -9.62 -38.19
N LYS A 74 18.49 -9.97 -37.34
CA LYS A 74 17.47 -11.01 -37.65
C LYS A 74 16.38 -10.39 -38.52
N LEU A 75 16.02 -11.02 -39.64
CA LEU A 75 14.93 -10.59 -40.51
C LEU A 75 13.53 -10.87 -39.92
N SER A 76 13.42 -11.83 -39.01
CA SER A 76 12.15 -12.29 -38.47
C SER A 76 12.28 -12.71 -37.00
N ASN A 77 11.23 -12.48 -36.22
CA ASN A 77 11.09 -13.04 -34.87
C ASN A 77 10.97 -14.57 -34.87
N LYS A 78 10.79 -15.20 -36.05
CA LYS A 78 10.84 -16.66 -36.27
C LYS A 78 12.21 -17.17 -36.74
N CYS A 79 13.28 -16.38 -36.56
CA CYS A 79 14.66 -16.79 -36.86
C CYS A 79 14.95 -18.17 -36.21
N PRO A 80 15.38 -19.18 -36.98
CA PRO A 80 15.55 -20.56 -36.50
C PRO A 80 16.75 -20.77 -35.55
N LEU A 81 17.52 -19.73 -35.22
CA LEU A 81 18.59 -19.78 -34.23
C LEU A 81 18.06 -19.55 -32.82
N SER A 82 18.54 -20.34 -31.86
CA SER A 82 18.31 -20.09 -30.44
C SER A 82 18.94 -18.75 -30.00
N ASN A 83 18.59 -18.28 -28.79
CA ASN A 83 19.19 -17.06 -28.25
C ASN A 83 20.71 -17.20 -28.07
N ASP A 84 21.19 -18.36 -27.61
CA ASP A 84 22.62 -18.62 -27.41
C ASP A 84 23.38 -18.72 -28.75
N GLU A 85 22.77 -19.35 -29.75
CA GLU A 85 23.31 -19.42 -31.11
C GLU A 85 23.42 -18.02 -31.74
N TRP A 86 22.43 -17.16 -31.51
CA TRP A 86 22.45 -15.77 -31.96
C TRP A 86 23.55 -14.94 -31.27
N ILE A 87 23.71 -15.07 -29.95
CA ILE A 87 24.78 -14.40 -29.21
C ILE A 87 26.14 -14.86 -29.74
N THR A 88 26.29 -16.16 -30.01
CA THR A 88 27.54 -16.74 -30.52
C THR A 88 27.92 -16.18 -31.89
N ILE A 89 26.99 -16.19 -32.86
CA ILE A 89 27.28 -15.64 -34.19
C ILE A 89 27.50 -14.13 -34.16
N ARG A 90 26.79 -13.40 -33.30
CA ARG A 90 26.97 -11.96 -33.13
C ARG A 90 28.35 -11.62 -32.58
N LYS A 91 28.81 -12.36 -31.58
CA LYS A 91 30.17 -12.22 -31.05
C LYS A 91 31.22 -12.51 -32.12
N TYR A 92 31.04 -13.57 -32.91
CA TYR A 92 31.95 -13.90 -34.01
C TYR A 92 31.98 -12.81 -35.10
N PHE A 93 30.83 -12.22 -35.43
CA PHE A 93 30.74 -11.07 -36.35
C PHE A 93 31.52 -9.85 -35.83
N ASP A 94 31.35 -9.49 -34.56
CA ASP A 94 32.04 -8.35 -33.95
C ASP A 94 33.57 -8.61 -33.84
N GLU A 95 33.98 -9.85 -33.55
CA GLU A 95 35.40 -10.27 -33.57
C GLU A 95 36.01 -10.18 -34.99
N LEU A 96 35.29 -10.62 -36.02
CA LEU A 96 35.74 -10.51 -37.42
C LEU A 96 35.90 -9.05 -37.85
N ILE A 97 35.03 -8.14 -37.40
CA ILE A 97 35.18 -6.70 -37.67
C ILE A 97 36.45 -6.17 -37.01
N GLN A 98 36.71 -6.54 -35.75
CA GLN A 98 37.92 -6.09 -35.04
C GLN A 98 39.22 -6.62 -35.66
N GLN A 99 39.18 -7.81 -36.26
CA GLN A 99 40.33 -8.41 -36.95
C GLN A 99 40.51 -7.93 -38.39
N SER A 100 39.50 -7.25 -38.95
CA SER A 100 39.56 -6.73 -40.31
C SER A 100 40.50 -5.52 -40.42
N ASN A 101 41.22 -5.46 -41.53
CA ASN A 101 42.11 -4.35 -41.89
C ASN A 101 41.72 -3.79 -43.26
N GLU A 102 42.44 -2.77 -43.72
CA GLU A 102 42.17 -2.08 -44.99
C GLU A 102 42.22 -3.00 -46.23
N PHE A 103 42.79 -4.20 -46.11
CA PHE A 103 42.88 -5.20 -47.18
C PHE A 103 41.84 -6.32 -47.08
N THR A 104 41.00 -6.33 -46.03
CA THR A 104 40.01 -7.39 -45.82
C THR A 104 38.83 -7.19 -46.76
N SER A 105 38.76 -8.01 -47.81
CA SER A 105 37.67 -7.95 -48.78
C SER A 105 36.34 -8.35 -48.15
N LEU A 106 35.26 -7.65 -48.50
CA LEU A 106 33.93 -7.95 -47.98
C LEU A 106 33.46 -9.35 -48.36
N GLN A 107 33.92 -9.87 -49.50
CA GLN A 107 33.69 -11.25 -49.93
C GLN A 107 34.24 -12.26 -48.92
N SER A 108 35.54 -12.17 -48.57
CA SER A 108 36.17 -13.09 -47.60
C SER A 108 35.54 -13.01 -46.20
N PHE A 109 35.07 -11.81 -45.84
CA PHE A 109 34.35 -11.57 -44.60
C PHE A 109 32.99 -12.30 -44.56
N ILE A 110 32.20 -12.20 -45.64
CA ILE A 110 30.89 -12.86 -45.73
C ILE A 110 31.04 -14.39 -45.81
N GLU A 111 32.03 -14.89 -46.55
CA GLU A 111 32.34 -16.33 -46.61
C GLU A 111 32.69 -16.89 -45.22
N SER A 112 33.43 -16.14 -44.40
CA SER A 112 33.77 -16.53 -43.04
C SER A 112 32.53 -16.69 -42.14
N ILE A 113 31.56 -15.78 -42.29
CA ILE A 113 30.27 -15.85 -41.58
C ILE A 113 29.44 -17.05 -42.04
N GLN A 114 29.29 -17.26 -43.35
CA GLN A 114 28.57 -18.40 -43.91
C GLN A 114 29.20 -19.74 -43.50
N ASN A 115 30.53 -19.82 -43.44
CA ASN A 115 31.26 -20.99 -42.97
C ASN A 115 31.02 -21.25 -41.47
N HIS A 116 30.97 -20.20 -40.64
CA HIS A 116 30.66 -20.32 -39.23
C HIS A 116 29.22 -20.83 -39.01
N LEU A 117 28.24 -20.27 -39.72
CA LEU A 117 26.84 -20.72 -39.69
C LEU A 117 26.70 -22.20 -40.12
N THR A 118 27.51 -22.63 -41.09
CA THR A 118 27.51 -24.02 -41.56
C THR A 118 28.14 -24.97 -40.53
N LYS A 119 29.18 -24.54 -39.81
CA LYS A 119 29.76 -25.30 -38.69
C LYS A 119 28.77 -25.43 -37.53
N MET A 120 28.01 -24.38 -37.22
CA MET A 120 26.95 -24.45 -36.20
C MET A 120 25.88 -25.50 -36.55
N ARG A 121 25.51 -25.60 -37.83
CA ARG A 121 24.54 -26.60 -38.34
C ARG A 121 25.01 -28.05 -38.21
N THR A 122 26.31 -28.31 -38.36
CA THR A 122 26.88 -29.66 -38.28
C THR A 122 27.06 -30.13 -36.83
N ASN A 123 27.33 -29.21 -35.90
CA ASN A 123 27.41 -29.49 -34.46
C ASN A 123 26.03 -29.79 -33.83
N THR A 124 24.96 -29.10 -34.25
CA THR A 124 23.58 -29.38 -33.81
C THR A 124 23.03 -30.72 -34.33
N LYS A 125 23.46 -31.18 -35.52
CA LYS A 125 23.10 -32.53 -36.01
C LYS A 125 23.84 -33.66 -35.27
N LYS A 126 25.08 -33.43 -34.83
CA LYS A 126 25.84 -34.39 -34.00
C LYS A 126 25.31 -34.46 -32.55
N SER A 127 24.84 -33.36 -31.96
CA SER A 127 24.27 -33.37 -30.61
C SER A 127 22.89 -34.05 -30.57
N LYS A 128 22.05 -33.91 -31.61
CA LYS A 128 20.75 -34.59 -31.71
C LYS A 128 20.82 -36.12 -31.89
N GLN A 129 21.93 -36.69 -32.36
CA GLN A 129 22.13 -38.15 -32.39
C GLN A 129 22.65 -38.73 -31.07
N LYS A 130 23.27 -37.91 -30.20
CA LYS A 130 23.79 -38.34 -28.89
C LYS A 130 22.76 -38.19 -27.76
N ALA A 131 21.78 -37.29 -27.91
CA ALA A 131 20.75 -36.98 -26.91
C ALA A 131 19.53 -37.96 -26.88
N LYS A 132 19.60 -39.11 -27.55
CA LYS A 132 18.56 -40.17 -27.49
C LYS A 132 18.92 -41.36 -26.60
N ARG A 133 20.04 -41.28 -25.88
CA ARG A 133 20.44 -42.18 -24.80
C ARG A 133 20.88 -41.28 -23.64
N THR A 134 20.55 -41.69 -22.42
CA THR A 134 20.85 -41.01 -21.16
C THR A 134 19.78 -39.99 -20.73
N ILE A 135 18.68 -40.52 -20.22
CA ILE A 135 17.83 -39.90 -19.19
C ILE A 135 18.34 -40.47 -17.87
N GLU A 136 18.77 -39.62 -16.93
CA GLU A 136 18.56 -39.71 -15.47
C GLU A 136 19.55 -38.83 -14.68
N VAL A 137 18.98 -38.10 -13.69
CA VAL A 137 19.57 -37.64 -12.41
C VAL A 137 20.30 -36.27 -12.36
N GLU A 138 19.72 -35.42 -11.48
CA GLU A 138 20.28 -34.35 -10.59
C GLU A 138 21.04 -33.15 -11.19
N THR A 139 20.46 -31.94 -11.13
CA THR A 139 20.62 -30.88 -10.09
C THR A 139 22.04 -30.32 -9.94
N THR A 140 22.17 -29.01 -10.16
CA THR A 140 22.83 -27.96 -9.34
C THR A 140 23.56 -26.90 -10.19
N GLU A 141 23.12 -25.66 -9.96
CA GLU A 141 23.82 -24.36 -9.84
C GLU A 141 24.96 -23.91 -10.79
N GLY A 142 24.89 -22.61 -11.10
CA GLY A 142 26.08 -21.80 -11.40
C GLY A 142 25.83 -20.64 -12.37
N ALA A 143 25.16 -19.56 -11.95
CA ALA A 143 25.03 -18.33 -12.73
C ALA A 143 25.86 -17.19 -12.11
N SER A 144 26.87 -16.71 -12.85
CA SER A 144 27.68 -15.52 -12.51
C SER A 144 27.30 -14.30 -13.37
N THR A 145 26.89 -13.23 -12.69
CA THR A 145 26.96 -11.78 -12.94
C THR A 145 27.52 -11.21 -14.26
N THR A 146 26.88 -10.17 -14.83
CA THR A 146 27.50 -9.21 -15.78
C THR A 146 27.17 -7.74 -15.44
N SER A 147 28.14 -6.86 -15.70
CA SER A 147 28.35 -5.51 -15.15
C SER A 147 27.74 -4.34 -15.95
N ASN A 148 27.30 -3.27 -15.26
CA ASN A 148 26.83 -1.97 -15.78
C ASN A 148 27.96 -1.10 -16.38
N LYS A 149 27.83 -0.60 -17.62
CA LYS A 149 28.80 0.33 -18.27
C LYS A 149 28.11 1.64 -18.70
N PHE A 150 28.69 2.79 -18.35
CA PHE A 150 28.19 4.14 -18.66
C PHE A 150 28.11 4.40 -20.18
N ARG A 151 27.00 4.98 -20.65
CA ARG A 151 26.69 5.15 -22.08
C ARG A 151 27.27 6.45 -22.64
N ASP A 152 27.57 6.46 -23.94
CA ASP A 152 28.25 7.57 -24.63
C ASP A 152 27.27 8.64 -25.17
N ALA A 153 27.80 9.82 -25.51
CA ALA A 153 27.02 10.96 -25.99
C ALA A 153 26.19 10.65 -27.25
N ILE A 154 26.64 9.69 -28.05
CA ILE A 154 26.00 9.27 -29.31
C ILE A 154 24.74 8.44 -29.01
N SER A 155 24.83 7.50 -28.06
CA SER A 155 23.68 6.71 -27.61
C SER A 155 22.55 7.61 -27.09
N ILE A 156 22.91 8.66 -26.35
CA ILE A 156 21.96 9.65 -25.82
C ILE A 156 21.36 10.54 -26.91
N PHE A 157 22.17 11.02 -27.85
CA PHE A 157 21.67 11.77 -29.01
C PHE A 157 20.61 11.00 -29.78
N ASN A 158 20.89 9.72 -30.05
CA ASN A 158 19.98 8.84 -30.79
C ASN A 158 18.70 8.58 -29.99
N ARG A 159 18.80 8.43 -28.65
CA ARG A 159 17.61 8.29 -27.81
C ARG A 159 16.70 9.52 -27.92
N ILE A 160 17.24 10.73 -27.72
CA ILE A 160 16.46 11.97 -27.84
C ILE A 160 15.87 12.13 -29.26
N SER A 161 16.61 11.70 -30.28
CA SER A 161 16.16 11.74 -31.68
C SER A 161 15.01 10.78 -32.00
N HIS A 162 14.82 9.71 -31.23
CA HIS A 162 13.82 8.67 -31.52
C HIS A 162 12.70 8.59 -30.48
N ASP A 163 12.91 9.12 -29.28
CA ASP A 163 11.92 9.13 -28.21
C ASP A 163 10.85 10.19 -28.47
N LYS A 164 9.61 9.74 -28.71
CA LYS A 164 8.46 10.62 -28.97
C LYS A 164 7.92 11.28 -27.70
N THR A 165 8.39 10.87 -26.53
CA THR A 165 7.98 11.45 -25.24
C THR A 165 8.81 12.67 -24.83
N ILE A 166 9.89 12.95 -25.55
CA ILE A 166 10.77 14.10 -25.32
C ILE A 166 10.43 15.20 -26.31
N ASP A 167 9.99 16.36 -25.81
CA ASP A 167 9.84 17.56 -26.63
C ASP A 167 11.22 18.11 -27.00
N ARG A 168 11.60 17.93 -28.28
CA ARG A 168 12.92 18.30 -28.82
C ARG A 168 13.14 19.81 -28.84
N SER A 169 12.07 20.61 -28.83
CA SER A 169 12.19 22.08 -28.79
C SER A 169 12.78 22.58 -27.47
N GLN A 170 12.71 21.75 -26.42
CA GLN A 170 13.19 22.08 -25.08
C GLN A 170 14.56 21.45 -24.76
N VAL A 171 15.20 20.82 -25.73
CA VAL A 171 16.48 20.14 -25.55
C VAL A 171 17.63 21.05 -25.96
N MET A 172 18.62 21.20 -25.09
CA MET A 172 19.87 21.91 -25.37
C MET A 172 21.05 20.92 -25.31
N ILE A 173 22.01 21.08 -26.22
CA ILE A 173 23.25 20.29 -26.29
C ILE A 173 24.41 21.18 -25.88
N GLY A 174 25.07 20.83 -24.77
CA GLY A 174 26.31 21.46 -24.33
C GLY A 174 27.52 20.77 -24.94
N TYR A 175 28.34 21.50 -25.70
CA TYR A 175 29.57 20.98 -26.29
C TYR A 175 30.77 21.86 -26.00
N GLU A 176 31.95 21.26 -25.96
CA GLU A 176 33.21 21.94 -25.69
C GLU A 176 33.85 22.46 -26.99
N ASP A 177 33.95 23.79 -27.13
CA ASP A 177 34.67 24.45 -28.21
C ASP A 177 36.16 24.60 -27.88
N ARG A 178 37.02 24.52 -28.91
CA ARG A 178 38.48 24.50 -28.77
C ARG A 178 39.06 25.83 -28.27
N PHE A 179 38.33 26.94 -28.41
CA PHE A 179 38.85 28.29 -28.14
C PHE A 179 38.01 29.05 -27.12
N THR A 180 36.75 28.66 -26.89
CA THR A 180 35.78 29.49 -26.17
C THR A 180 35.05 28.77 -25.03
N GLY A 181 35.40 27.51 -24.73
CA GLY A 181 34.81 26.75 -23.63
C GLY A 181 33.49 26.07 -23.99
N ILE A 182 32.62 25.84 -23.01
CA ILE A 182 31.36 25.11 -23.22
C ILE A 182 30.31 26.04 -23.82
N HIS A 183 29.74 25.65 -24.96
CA HIS A 183 28.61 26.32 -25.61
C HIS A 183 27.37 25.45 -25.59
N GLU A 184 26.21 26.07 -25.51
CA GLU A 184 24.91 25.39 -25.58
C GLU A 184 24.17 25.78 -26.85
N VAL A 185 23.67 24.79 -27.57
CA VAL A 185 22.84 24.99 -28.77
C VAL A 185 21.54 24.21 -28.66
N PRO A 186 20.42 24.73 -29.17
CA PRO A 186 19.19 23.96 -29.29
C PRO A 186 19.42 22.68 -30.08
N PHE A 187 18.73 21.62 -29.70
CA PHE A 187 18.83 20.31 -30.34
C PHE A 187 18.45 20.37 -31.83
N SER A 188 17.52 21.24 -32.21
CA SER A 188 17.13 21.50 -33.61
C SER A 188 18.26 22.11 -34.44
N ASP A 189 19.15 22.85 -33.80
CA ASP A 189 20.16 23.69 -34.47
C ASP A 189 21.53 23.01 -34.46
N PHE A 190 21.67 21.88 -33.76
CA PHE A 190 22.89 21.11 -33.70
C PHE A 190 23.16 20.38 -35.02
N LYS A 191 24.30 20.70 -35.65
CA LYS A 191 24.76 20.07 -36.90
C LYS A 191 25.97 19.20 -36.66
N LYS A 192 25.94 17.94 -37.11
CA LYS A 192 27.10 17.03 -36.98
C LYS A 192 28.19 17.40 -37.98
N VAL A 193 29.45 17.09 -37.65
CA VAL A 193 30.63 17.34 -38.53
C VAL A 193 30.46 16.75 -39.93
N HIS A 194 29.79 15.60 -40.03
CA HIS A 194 29.56 14.91 -41.31
C HIS A 194 28.42 15.52 -42.13
N GLU A 195 27.64 16.43 -41.56
CA GLU A 195 26.48 17.06 -42.19
C GLU A 195 26.76 18.54 -42.54
N HIS A 196 27.79 19.17 -41.96
CA HIS A 196 28.09 20.58 -42.21
C HIS A 196 29.57 20.94 -41.99
N ARG A 197 30.10 21.86 -42.81
CA ARG A 197 31.51 22.30 -42.80
C ARG A 197 31.99 22.93 -41.46
N TYR A 198 31.06 23.26 -40.56
CA TYR A 198 31.29 23.79 -39.22
C TYR A 198 30.58 22.96 -38.12
N GLY A 199 30.24 21.70 -38.40
CA GLY A 199 29.53 20.85 -37.45
C GLY A 199 30.38 20.48 -36.24
N VAL A 200 29.72 20.15 -35.13
CA VAL A 200 30.37 19.83 -33.85
C VAL A 200 30.61 18.32 -33.75
N PRO A 201 31.84 17.85 -33.45
CA PRO A 201 32.12 16.43 -33.25
C PRO A 201 31.36 15.86 -32.05
N MET A 202 30.76 14.69 -32.19
CA MET A 202 29.96 14.05 -31.13
C MET A 202 30.73 13.81 -29.83
N HIS A 203 32.04 13.53 -29.92
CA HIS A 203 32.91 13.37 -28.75
C HIS A 203 33.19 14.68 -28.01
N ARG A 204 32.74 15.83 -28.51
CA ARG A 204 32.82 17.12 -27.82
C ARG A 204 31.54 17.48 -27.09
N ILE A 205 30.47 16.71 -27.26
CA ILE A 205 29.27 16.86 -26.46
C ILE A 205 29.62 16.47 -25.02
N ARG A 206 29.35 17.40 -24.12
CA ARG A 206 29.66 17.31 -22.70
C ARG A 206 28.40 17.01 -21.89
N HIS A 207 27.28 17.64 -22.23
CA HIS A 207 26.01 17.42 -21.55
C HIS A 207 24.79 17.63 -22.44
N TYR A 208 23.65 17.06 -22.04
CA TYR A 208 22.33 17.33 -22.60
C TYR A 208 21.45 17.95 -21.53
N LYS A 209 20.68 18.98 -21.87
CA LYS A 209 19.66 19.58 -21.01
C LYS A 209 18.27 19.42 -21.60
N ILE A 210 17.26 19.22 -20.75
CA ILE A 210 15.84 19.26 -21.11
C ILE A 210 15.15 20.21 -20.12
N ASN A 211 14.43 21.21 -20.62
CA ASN A 211 13.82 22.27 -19.79
C ASN A 211 14.82 22.95 -18.84
N GLY A 212 16.07 23.14 -19.27
CA GLY A 212 17.15 23.75 -18.47
C GLY A 212 17.90 22.80 -17.52
N ASN A 213 17.43 21.56 -17.31
CA ASN A 213 18.05 20.59 -16.39
C ASN A 213 18.98 19.63 -17.12
N ILE A 214 20.18 19.36 -16.58
CA ILE A 214 21.13 18.42 -17.17
C ILE A 214 20.62 16.99 -17.00
N VAL A 215 20.33 16.30 -18.10
CA VAL A 215 19.79 14.93 -18.12
C VAL A 215 20.84 13.88 -18.48
N TRP A 216 22.00 14.31 -18.97
CA TRP A 216 23.17 13.47 -19.18
C TRP A 216 24.42 14.34 -19.16
N ASP A 217 25.47 13.93 -18.43
CA ASP A 217 26.76 14.64 -18.34
C ASP A 217 27.92 13.63 -18.40
N ARG A 218 28.84 13.88 -19.33
CA ARG A 218 29.99 13.01 -19.57
C ARG A 218 31.05 13.09 -18.47
N THR A 219 31.29 14.27 -17.92
CA THR A 219 32.29 14.49 -16.86
C THR A 219 31.79 13.96 -15.54
N ALA A 220 30.52 14.21 -15.21
CA ALA A 220 29.88 13.75 -13.98
C ALA A 220 29.37 12.30 -14.05
N LYS A 221 29.53 11.61 -15.18
CA LYS A 221 28.98 10.26 -15.45
C LYS A 221 27.49 10.13 -15.10
N LEU A 222 26.73 11.18 -15.41
CA LEU A 222 25.30 11.28 -15.14
C LEU A 222 24.51 10.81 -16.38
N ASP A 223 23.57 9.88 -16.21
CA ASP A 223 22.65 9.42 -17.26
C ASP A 223 21.24 9.22 -16.68
N ILE A 224 20.46 10.31 -16.66
CA ILE A 224 19.07 10.34 -16.17
C ILE A 224 18.11 9.76 -17.21
N LEU A 225 18.45 9.88 -18.51
CA LEU A 225 17.61 9.42 -19.61
C LEU A 225 17.51 7.90 -19.68
N THR A 226 18.50 7.17 -19.17
CA THR A 226 18.53 5.71 -19.29
C THR A 226 18.83 4.92 -18.02
N GLY A 227 18.98 5.61 -16.88
CA GLY A 227 19.00 4.99 -15.55
C GLY A 227 20.33 4.35 -15.19
N SER A 228 21.44 5.11 -15.24
CA SER A 228 22.65 4.68 -14.53
C SER A 228 22.58 5.16 -13.08
N ASP A 229 22.14 4.27 -12.19
CA ASP A 229 22.32 4.43 -10.74
C ASP A 229 23.83 4.56 -10.43
N GLN A 230 24.25 5.74 -10.01
CA GLN A 230 25.37 5.88 -9.09
C GLN A 230 24.83 6.51 -7.81
N LEU A 231 24.18 5.67 -7.00
CA LEU A 231 24.16 5.88 -5.56
C LEU A 231 25.62 5.75 -5.08
N PRO A 232 26.13 6.63 -4.20
CA PRO A 232 27.42 6.43 -3.58
C PRO A 232 27.45 5.08 -2.85
N GLU A 233 28.57 4.38 -2.96
CA GLU A 233 28.82 3.03 -2.46
C GLU A 233 28.19 2.79 -1.08
N THR A 234 27.14 1.97 -1.04
CA THR A 234 26.66 1.37 0.20
C THR A 234 27.67 0.35 0.67
N VAL A 235 28.12 0.51 1.91
CA VAL A 235 28.77 -0.54 2.70
C VAL A 235 27.97 -1.84 2.57
N ASN A 236 28.70 -2.92 2.37
CA ASN A 236 28.21 -4.22 1.96
C ASN A 236 27.57 -4.96 3.16
N ASP A 237 26.33 -4.60 3.53
CA ASP A 237 25.53 -5.28 4.57
C ASP A 237 24.20 -5.85 4.00
N ASN A 238 24.25 -6.45 2.80
CA ASN A 238 23.07 -7.06 2.14
C ASN A 238 22.71 -8.47 2.68
N ALA A 239 23.33 -8.94 3.76
CA ALA A 239 23.11 -10.30 4.27
C ALA A 239 21.78 -10.46 5.03
N GLU A 240 21.35 -9.46 5.81
CA GLU A 240 20.27 -9.65 6.79
C GLU A 240 18.87 -9.83 6.16
N ILE A 241 18.56 -9.12 5.08
CA ILE A 241 17.19 -9.08 4.51
C ILE A 241 16.88 -10.29 3.63
N SER A 242 17.91 -11.00 3.15
CA SER A 242 17.75 -12.24 2.39
C SER A 242 17.04 -13.36 3.17
N THR A 243 16.97 -13.22 4.50
CA THR A 243 16.33 -14.18 5.41
C THR A 243 14.93 -13.79 5.88
N LEU A 244 14.50 -12.54 5.67
CA LEU A 244 13.18 -12.08 6.10
C LEU A 244 12.08 -12.76 5.28
N VAL A 245 11.09 -13.29 5.98
CA VAL A 245 9.83 -13.81 5.42
C VAL A 245 8.65 -12.93 5.86
N GLN A 246 7.48 -13.15 5.28
CA GLN A 246 6.27 -12.48 5.73
C GLN A 246 5.96 -12.84 7.19
N GLY A 247 5.83 -11.83 8.06
CA GLY A 247 5.69 -12.07 9.50
C GLY A 247 5.69 -10.80 10.33
N LEU A 248 5.71 -10.97 11.65
CA LEU A 248 5.85 -9.91 12.64
C LEU A 248 7.27 -9.91 13.20
N TYR A 249 7.95 -8.77 13.19
CA TYR A 249 9.35 -8.64 13.61
C TYR A 249 9.52 -7.60 14.71
N ARG A 250 10.55 -7.78 15.53
CA ARG A 250 11.02 -6.82 16.52
C ARG A 250 12.54 -6.88 16.59
N PHE A 251 13.19 -5.75 16.92
CA PHE A 251 14.64 -5.75 17.13
C PHE A 251 15.00 -6.44 18.46
N ASP A 252 15.89 -7.43 18.41
CA ASP A 252 16.42 -8.12 19.58
C ASP A 252 17.75 -7.47 19.99
N HIS A 253 17.71 -6.68 21.07
CA HIS A 253 18.92 -6.02 21.58
C HIS A 253 19.99 -6.98 22.10
N SER A 254 19.64 -8.22 22.47
CA SER A 254 20.63 -9.21 22.91
C SER A 254 21.40 -9.80 21.75
N LEU A 255 20.73 -9.97 20.60
CA LEU A 255 21.31 -10.51 19.38
C LEU A 255 21.76 -9.43 18.38
N GLN A 256 21.41 -8.17 18.64
CA GLN A 256 21.65 -7.00 17.77
C GLN A 256 21.13 -7.21 16.33
N GLN A 257 19.95 -7.84 16.21
CA GLN A 257 19.35 -8.15 14.91
C GLN A 257 17.82 -8.16 14.99
N TRP A 258 17.14 -8.04 13.85
CA TRP A 258 15.69 -8.23 13.76
C TRP A 258 15.32 -9.71 13.91
N SER A 259 14.37 -10.02 14.80
CA SER A 259 13.89 -11.39 15.02
C SER A 259 12.38 -11.48 14.84
N GLU A 260 11.92 -12.61 14.28
CA GLU A 260 10.50 -12.89 14.11
C GLU A 260 9.84 -13.18 15.47
N VAL A 261 8.74 -12.50 15.76
CA VAL A 261 7.93 -12.71 16.96
C VAL A 261 7.06 -13.94 16.74
N GLN A 262 7.45 -15.04 17.38
CA GLN A 262 6.74 -16.32 17.32
C GLN A 262 5.39 -16.29 18.04
N ASN A 263 4.50 -17.23 17.71
CA ASN A 263 3.22 -17.48 18.39
C ASN A 263 2.17 -16.35 18.30
N VAL A 264 2.24 -15.48 17.29
CA VAL A 264 1.13 -14.55 16.98
C VAL A 264 0.14 -15.25 16.06
N PRO A 265 -1.11 -15.48 16.49
CA PRO A 265 -2.09 -16.19 15.68
C PRO A 265 -2.40 -15.45 14.37
N LEU A 266 -2.31 -16.17 13.24
CA LEU A 266 -2.77 -15.71 11.93
C LEU A 266 -4.28 -15.96 11.77
N THR A 267 -5.10 -15.36 12.62
CA THR A 267 -6.55 -15.66 12.66
C THR A 267 -7.41 -14.43 12.92
N SER A 268 -8.60 -14.44 12.29
CA SER A 268 -9.69 -13.47 12.52
C SER A 268 -10.66 -13.88 13.63
N ASP A 269 -10.45 -15.05 14.24
CA ASP A 269 -11.32 -15.65 15.26
C ASP A 269 -10.91 -15.19 16.68
N ASP A 270 -11.88 -14.63 17.40
CA ASP A 270 -11.69 -13.89 18.65
C ASP A 270 -11.73 -14.79 19.90
N THR A 271 -12.11 -16.06 19.73
CA THR A 271 -12.51 -16.96 20.82
C THR A 271 -11.37 -17.59 21.64
N LYS A 272 -10.09 -17.36 21.28
CA LYS A 272 -8.97 -18.17 21.80
C LYS A 272 -7.83 -17.44 22.51
N THR A 273 -7.84 -16.11 22.63
CA THR A 273 -6.74 -15.37 23.26
C THR A 273 -7.26 -14.20 24.09
N SER A 274 -6.82 -13.99 25.32
CA SER A 274 -7.16 -12.79 26.09
C SER A 274 -6.18 -11.66 25.74
N SER A 275 -6.66 -10.41 25.69
CA SER A 275 -5.77 -9.26 25.49
C SER A 275 -4.90 -9.04 26.74
N THR A 276 -3.59 -8.90 26.55
CA THR A 276 -2.62 -8.45 27.55
C THR A 276 -2.24 -7.00 27.32
N LYS A 277 -1.54 -6.38 28.28
CA LYS A 277 -1.02 -5.00 28.16
C LYS A 277 -0.14 -4.80 26.91
N GLU A 278 0.63 -5.80 26.51
CA GLU A 278 1.50 -5.76 25.31
C GLU A 278 0.69 -5.86 23.99
N THR A 279 -0.56 -6.31 24.07
CA THR A 279 -1.44 -6.50 22.90
C THR A 279 -2.61 -5.50 22.85
N CYS A 280 -2.65 -4.57 23.80
CA CYS A 280 -3.64 -3.50 23.83
C CYS A 280 -3.07 -2.23 23.21
N LEU A 281 -3.92 -1.48 22.49
CA LEU A 281 -3.61 -0.11 22.13
C LEU A 281 -3.51 0.75 23.41
N PRO A 282 -2.64 1.77 23.42
CA PRO A 282 -2.65 2.77 24.47
C PRO A 282 -3.95 3.58 24.42
N GLU A 283 -4.38 4.11 25.58
CA GLU A 283 -5.57 4.98 25.66
C GLU A 283 -5.45 6.16 24.71
N ARG A 284 -4.33 6.89 24.78
CA ARG A 284 -3.95 7.91 23.80
C ARG A 284 -3.01 7.28 22.78
N CYS A 285 -3.41 7.27 21.51
CA CYS A 285 -2.66 6.63 20.43
C CYS A 285 -2.41 7.61 19.28
N HIS A 286 -1.15 7.73 18.89
CA HIS A 286 -0.69 8.54 17.76
C HIS A 286 -0.53 7.67 16.50
N PHE A 287 -1.42 7.86 15.53
CA PHE A 287 -1.41 7.19 14.24
C PHE A 287 -0.79 8.08 13.16
N LEU A 288 -0.08 7.44 12.23
CA LEU A 288 0.37 8.06 10.98
C LEU A 288 0.09 7.13 9.80
N SER A 289 -0.50 7.66 8.73
CA SER A 289 -0.67 6.96 7.46
C SER A 289 0.09 7.69 6.35
N TRP A 290 0.87 6.95 5.55
CA TRP A 290 1.64 7.56 4.47
C TRP A 290 1.91 6.62 3.29
N ASN A 291 1.41 6.98 2.12
CA ASN A 291 1.89 6.43 0.85
C ASN A 291 3.23 7.12 0.52
N ILE A 292 4.33 6.37 0.53
CA ILE A 292 5.69 6.92 0.45
C ILE A 292 6.26 7.02 -0.97
N LEU A 293 5.42 6.76 -1.97
CA LEU A 293 5.73 6.74 -3.41
C LEU A 293 6.76 5.65 -3.79
N PHE A 294 6.33 4.74 -4.66
CA PHE A 294 7.19 3.69 -5.19
C PHE A 294 8.08 4.20 -6.34
N ASP A 295 9.38 3.89 -6.27
CA ASP A 295 10.41 4.66 -6.96
C ASP A 295 10.78 4.20 -8.39
N TYR A 296 10.04 3.25 -8.98
CA TYR A 296 10.43 2.69 -10.28
C TYR A 296 9.98 3.53 -11.49
N GLN A 297 9.30 4.66 -11.28
CA GLN A 297 8.96 5.62 -12.32
C GLN A 297 9.88 6.85 -12.22
N LYS A 298 10.96 6.88 -13.02
CA LYS A 298 11.89 8.01 -13.18
C LYS A 298 12.55 8.48 -11.85
N PRO A 299 13.34 7.62 -11.16
CA PRO A 299 13.95 7.93 -9.86
C PRO A 299 14.78 9.22 -9.84
N GLY A 300 15.44 9.56 -10.96
CA GLY A 300 16.22 10.80 -11.09
C GLY A 300 15.40 12.10 -11.11
N LEU A 301 14.07 12.04 -11.31
CA LEU A 301 13.18 13.21 -11.23
C LEU A 301 12.55 13.39 -9.85
N ILE A 302 12.47 12.30 -9.07
CA ILE A 302 11.80 12.30 -7.76
C ILE A 302 12.78 12.26 -6.58
N HIS A 303 14.09 12.21 -6.82
CA HIS A 303 15.13 12.33 -5.76
C HIS A 303 14.89 11.39 -4.57
N SER A 304 14.68 10.12 -4.88
CA SER A 304 14.33 9.04 -3.94
C SER A 304 15.16 8.99 -2.67
N SER A 305 16.49 9.05 -2.77
CA SER A 305 17.38 8.97 -1.60
C SER A 305 17.12 10.12 -0.61
N GLN A 306 17.00 11.35 -1.11
CA GLN A 306 16.72 12.53 -0.29
C GLN A 306 15.34 12.45 0.34
N ARG A 307 14.32 12.03 -0.42
CA ARG A 307 12.96 11.85 0.08
C ARG A 307 12.90 10.79 1.18
N TYR A 308 13.47 9.62 0.96
CA TYR A 308 13.48 8.52 1.93
C TYR A 308 14.16 8.94 3.24
N GLN A 309 15.32 9.59 3.17
CA GLN A 309 15.99 10.14 4.34
C GLN A 309 15.13 11.17 5.08
N SER A 310 14.47 12.06 4.34
CA SER A 310 13.56 13.03 4.96
C SER A 310 12.33 12.38 5.58
N ILE A 311 11.74 11.36 4.95
CA ILE A 311 10.62 10.59 5.52
C ILE A 311 11.05 9.97 6.85
N LEU A 312 12.20 9.27 6.88
CA LEU A 312 12.75 8.67 8.10
C LEU A 312 13.00 9.73 9.18
N HIS A 313 13.50 10.91 8.81
CA HIS A 313 13.67 12.04 9.72
C HIS A 313 12.32 12.52 10.29
N THR A 314 11.28 12.63 9.47
CA THR A 314 9.92 12.99 9.93
C THR A 314 9.37 11.93 10.88
N LEU A 315 9.50 10.64 10.55
CA LEU A 315 9.07 9.54 11.42
C LEU A 315 9.80 9.56 12.77
N LYS A 316 11.12 9.79 12.75
CA LYS A 316 11.96 9.94 13.95
C LYS A 316 11.53 11.10 14.84
N ASN A 317 11.11 12.23 14.25
CA ASN A 317 10.70 13.40 15.03
C ASN A 317 9.30 13.24 15.62
N LEU A 318 8.40 12.55 14.92
CA LEU A 318 7.02 12.34 15.35
C LEU A 318 6.86 11.18 16.34
N LEU A 319 7.69 10.14 16.20
CA LEU A 319 7.60 8.86 16.93
C LEU A 319 6.16 8.34 17.10
N PRO A 320 5.38 8.12 16.02
CA PRO A 320 4.01 7.65 16.13
C PRO A 320 3.93 6.28 16.81
N ASP A 321 2.83 6.03 17.52
CA ASP A 321 2.52 4.76 18.16
C ASP A 321 2.14 3.70 17.12
N VAL A 322 1.46 4.10 16.04
CA VAL A 322 1.09 3.25 14.90
C VAL A 322 1.46 3.95 13.60
N ILE A 323 2.15 3.26 12.70
CA ILE A 323 2.52 3.76 11.37
C ILE A 323 1.99 2.79 10.30
N CYS A 324 1.15 3.27 9.41
CA CYS A 324 0.65 2.55 8.24
C CYS A 324 1.32 3.10 6.98
N LEU A 325 2.21 2.32 6.38
CA LEU A 325 2.89 2.72 5.14
C LEU A 325 2.33 1.96 3.94
N GLN A 326 2.21 2.65 2.82
CA GLN A 326 1.88 2.09 1.50
C GLN A 326 3.03 2.38 0.52
N GLU A 327 3.16 1.55 -0.52
CA GLU A 327 4.20 1.68 -1.55
C GLU A 327 5.65 1.48 -1.06
N VAL A 328 5.81 0.66 -0.02
CA VAL A 328 7.12 0.38 0.54
C VAL A 328 7.93 -0.53 -0.39
N THR A 329 9.12 -0.07 -0.77
CA THR A 329 10.11 -0.82 -1.55
C THR A 329 11.12 -1.52 -0.64
N VAL A 330 11.83 -2.53 -1.17
CA VAL A 330 12.96 -3.16 -0.46
C VAL A 330 13.99 -2.10 -0.05
N SER A 331 14.31 -1.15 -0.93
CA SER A 331 15.30 -0.10 -0.64
C SER A 331 14.90 0.77 0.55
N PHE A 332 13.63 1.16 0.67
CA PHE A 332 13.16 1.89 1.84
C PHE A 332 13.18 1.02 3.09
N LEU A 333 12.76 -0.26 2.99
CA LEU A 333 12.81 -1.20 4.10
C LEU A 333 14.23 -1.33 4.66
N ASN A 334 15.23 -1.46 3.80
CA ASN A 334 16.63 -1.53 4.21
C ASN A 334 17.06 -0.29 5.01
N LEU A 335 16.69 0.91 4.56
CA LEU A 335 17.02 2.13 5.29
C LEU A 335 16.29 2.17 6.64
N LEU A 336 15.01 1.86 6.66
CA LEU A 336 14.17 1.87 7.85
C LEU A 336 14.67 0.90 8.93
N LEU A 337 15.02 -0.34 8.57
CA LEU A 337 15.50 -1.35 9.53
C LEU A 337 16.86 -0.99 10.16
N ASN A 338 17.64 -0.13 9.50
CA ASN A 338 18.93 0.36 9.98
C ASN A 338 18.82 1.62 10.87
N GLU A 339 17.63 2.19 11.03
CA GLU A 339 17.44 3.36 11.88
C GLU A 339 17.53 3.01 13.37
N LEU A 340 18.52 3.60 14.06
CA LEU A 340 18.73 3.40 15.51
C LEU A 340 17.49 3.77 16.33
N TRP A 341 16.80 4.85 15.97
CA TRP A 341 15.61 5.28 16.73
C TRP A 341 14.50 4.22 16.67
N LEU A 342 14.38 3.49 15.56
CA LEU A 342 13.39 2.43 15.41
C LEU A 342 13.74 1.24 16.29
N GLN A 343 15.03 0.87 16.31
CA GLN A 343 15.59 -0.21 17.13
C GLN A 343 15.46 0.11 18.63
N GLU A 344 15.77 1.35 19.05
CA GLU A 344 15.74 1.80 20.46
C GLU A 344 14.33 2.01 21.01
N ASN A 345 13.34 2.34 20.17
CA ASN A 345 11.97 2.64 20.61
C ASN A 345 11.04 1.41 20.60
N ASN A 346 11.59 0.19 20.50
CA ASN A 346 10.85 -1.07 20.61
C ASN A 346 9.66 -1.16 19.65
N TYR A 347 9.91 -0.90 18.35
CA TYR A 347 8.90 -1.06 17.31
C TYR A 347 8.74 -2.53 16.89
N TYR A 348 7.48 -2.93 16.73
CA TYR A 348 7.07 -4.16 16.07
C TYR A 348 6.67 -3.84 14.63
N ILE A 349 6.99 -4.73 13.68
CA ILE A 349 6.80 -4.49 12.25
C ILE A 349 6.13 -5.69 11.61
N VAL A 350 4.96 -5.48 10.98
CA VAL A 350 4.33 -6.46 10.09
C VAL A 350 4.88 -6.27 8.68
N ILE A 351 5.63 -7.25 8.19
CA ILE A 351 6.25 -7.24 6.86
C ILE A 351 5.48 -8.18 5.94
N MET A 352 5.06 -7.69 4.77
CA MET A 352 4.39 -8.49 3.74
C MET A 352 5.38 -9.10 2.76
N LYS A 353 5.02 -10.25 2.17
CA LYS A 353 5.84 -10.90 1.12
C LYS A 353 6.11 -9.98 -0.07
N SER A 354 5.16 -9.12 -0.42
CA SER A 354 5.27 -8.15 -1.52
C SER A 354 6.33 -7.06 -1.29
N VAL A 355 6.72 -6.79 -0.05
CA VAL A 355 7.81 -5.84 0.25
C VAL A 355 9.18 -6.49 0.05
N ILE A 356 9.32 -7.76 0.44
CA ILE A 356 10.61 -8.49 0.47
C ILE A 356 10.93 -9.26 -0.81
N ASN A 357 10.01 -9.36 -1.77
CA ASN A 357 10.21 -10.18 -2.96
C ASN A 357 11.16 -9.51 -3.98
N SER A 358 12.45 -9.82 -3.85
CA SER A 358 13.54 -9.30 -4.69
C SER A 358 13.56 -9.85 -6.13
N GLU A 359 12.81 -10.92 -6.42
CA GLU A 359 12.78 -11.54 -7.76
C GLU A 359 11.98 -10.71 -8.79
N GLN A 360 11.16 -9.77 -8.33
CA GLN A 360 10.39 -8.87 -9.20
C GLN A 360 11.02 -7.47 -9.19
N THR A 361 11.49 -7.02 -10.36
CA THR A 361 12.16 -5.72 -10.56
C THR A 361 11.30 -4.47 -10.26
N LYS A 362 10.06 -4.63 -9.77
CA LYS A 362 9.10 -3.58 -9.39
C LYS A 362 8.21 -3.99 -8.22
N SER A 363 8.74 -4.69 -7.22
CA SER A 363 7.94 -5.09 -6.05
C SER A 363 7.80 -3.94 -5.05
N TYR A 364 6.59 -3.78 -4.51
CA TYR A 364 6.29 -2.88 -3.41
C TYR A 364 5.12 -3.46 -2.60
N GLY A 365 5.00 -3.06 -1.34
CA GLY A 365 3.93 -3.53 -0.47
C GLY A 365 3.48 -2.53 0.58
N GLN A 366 2.87 -3.04 1.65
CA GLN A 366 2.41 -2.25 2.79
C GLN A 366 3.06 -2.76 4.07
N MET A 367 3.09 -1.91 5.09
CA MET A 367 3.60 -2.24 6.41
C MET A 367 2.74 -1.62 7.50
N ILE A 368 2.64 -2.30 8.65
CA ILE A 368 2.14 -1.70 9.90
C ILE A 368 3.28 -1.78 10.90
N LEU A 369 3.63 -0.65 11.51
CA LEU A 369 4.57 -0.56 12.62
C LEU A 369 3.85 -0.13 13.87
N THR A 370 4.19 -0.73 15.02
CA THR A 370 3.60 -0.39 16.32
C THR A 370 4.67 -0.24 17.39
N LYS A 371 4.61 0.83 18.18
CA LYS A 371 5.61 1.17 19.20
C LYS A 371 5.23 0.60 20.55
N ASN A 372 6.10 -0.17 21.21
CA ASN A 372 5.88 -0.72 22.57
C ASN A 372 4.73 -1.73 22.75
N PHE A 373 3.91 -1.98 21.74
CA PHE A 373 2.86 -3.00 21.74
C PHE A 373 2.82 -3.69 20.39
N ARG A 374 2.24 -4.89 20.37
CA ARG A 374 2.14 -5.75 19.18
C ARG A 374 0.71 -6.17 18.90
N PRO A 375 0.36 -6.54 17.66
CA PRO A 375 -0.94 -7.12 17.40
C PRO A 375 -1.14 -8.42 18.21
N ARG A 376 -2.37 -8.58 18.71
CA ARG A 376 -2.86 -9.83 19.30
C ARG A 376 -2.91 -10.92 18.23
N SER A 377 -3.38 -10.57 17.04
CA SER A 377 -3.38 -11.39 15.83
C SER A 377 -3.30 -10.48 14.62
N PHE A 378 -2.85 -10.99 13.49
CA PHE A 378 -2.96 -10.27 12.22
C PHE A 378 -3.28 -11.23 11.09
N SER A 379 -3.87 -10.72 10.01
CA SER A 379 -4.11 -11.47 8.80
C SER A 379 -3.75 -10.63 7.58
N ILE A 380 -3.26 -11.31 6.56
CA ILE A 380 -2.99 -10.71 5.25
C ILE A 380 -4.01 -11.32 4.29
N CYS A 381 -4.85 -10.46 3.73
CA CYS A 381 -5.99 -10.88 2.94
C CYS A 381 -5.89 -10.35 1.51
N PRO A 382 -6.07 -11.19 0.47
CA PRO A 382 -6.22 -10.68 -0.88
C PRO A 382 -7.53 -9.89 -1.02
N LEU A 383 -7.48 -8.76 -1.74
CA LEU A 383 -8.62 -7.87 -1.97
C LEU A 383 -9.51 -8.32 -3.14
N ASP A 384 -8.92 -8.91 -4.18
CA ASP A 384 -9.59 -9.10 -5.49
C ASP A 384 -10.09 -10.53 -5.78
N THR A 385 -10.05 -11.46 -4.83
CA THR A 385 -10.54 -12.81 -5.10
C THR A 385 -12.06 -12.83 -5.12
N SER A 386 -12.67 -13.14 -6.26
CA SER A 386 -14.06 -13.58 -6.31
C SER A 386 -14.18 -14.94 -5.59
N ASP A 387 -15.35 -15.24 -4.99
CA ASP A 387 -15.56 -16.53 -4.33
C ASP A 387 -15.53 -17.72 -5.32
N GLU A 388 -15.75 -17.49 -6.62
CA GLU A 388 -15.58 -18.51 -7.68
C GLU A 388 -14.10 -18.83 -7.96
N ASP A 389 -13.21 -17.82 -7.90
CA ASP A 389 -11.77 -17.98 -8.13
C ASP A 389 -11.06 -18.77 -7.02
N ARG A 390 -11.66 -18.94 -5.84
CA ARG A 390 -11.06 -19.74 -4.74
C ARG A 390 -10.93 -21.23 -5.08
N THR A 391 -11.82 -21.75 -5.92
CA THR A 391 -11.78 -23.17 -6.32
C THR A 391 -10.74 -23.45 -7.40
N VAL A 392 -10.36 -22.43 -8.18
CA VAL A 392 -9.37 -22.50 -9.27
C VAL A 392 -7.97 -22.04 -8.79
N ALA A 393 -7.89 -21.20 -7.76
CA ALA A 393 -6.64 -20.74 -7.13
C ALA A 393 -5.84 -21.86 -6.44
N ALA A 394 -6.44 -23.02 -6.17
CA ALA A 394 -5.73 -24.20 -5.69
C ALA A 394 -4.95 -24.94 -6.79
N SER A 395 -5.21 -24.67 -8.07
CA SER A 395 -4.57 -25.37 -9.21
C SER A 395 -3.99 -24.45 -10.30
N THR A 396 -4.28 -23.14 -10.27
CA THR A 396 -3.65 -22.15 -11.15
C THR A 396 -3.39 -20.84 -10.40
N THR A 397 -2.24 -20.23 -10.67
CA THR A 397 -1.72 -19.00 -10.06
C THR A 397 -2.55 -17.77 -10.42
N ALA A 398 -3.70 -17.59 -9.77
CA ALA A 398 -4.44 -16.34 -9.81
C ALA A 398 -3.59 -15.23 -9.15
N LYS A 399 -2.98 -14.37 -9.98
CA LYS A 399 -2.23 -13.18 -9.56
C LYS A 399 -3.19 -12.14 -8.97
N THR A 400 -3.42 -12.20 -7.66
CA THR A 400 -3.99 -11.04 -6.93
C THR A 400 -2.91 -9.95 -6.87
N THR A 401 -3.25 -8.69 -7.19
CA THR A 401 -2.27 -7.59 -7.22
C THR A 401 -2.26 -6.71 -5.97
N LYS A 402 -3.33 -6.76 -5.17
CA LYS A 402 -3.44 -6.00 -3.93
C LYS A 402 -3.88 -6.90 -2.78
N GLU A 403 -3.16 -6.75 -1.67
CA GLU A 403 -3.40 -7.42 -0.40
C GLU A 403 -3.67 -6.33 0.65
N LEU A 404 -4.32 -6.66 1.76
CA LEU A 404 -4.54 -5.76 2.89
C LEU A 404 -4.04 -6.42 4.18
N ILE A 405 -3.58 -5.60 5.14
CA ILE A 405 -3.17 -6.06 6.47
C ILE A 405 -4.29 -5.73 7.45
N ILE A 406 -4.82 -6.73 8.15
CA ILE A 406 -5.71 -6.56 9.32
C ILE A 406 -4.90 -6.91 10.56
N ALA A 407 -4.64 -5.95 11.43
CA ALA A 407 -3.96 -6.16 12.69
C ALA A 407 -4.93 -5.92 13.85
N ARG A 408 -5.17 -6.94 14.67
CA ARG A 408 -6.11 -6.89 15.80
C ARG A 408 -5.40 -6.51 17.08
N PHE A 409 -5.99 -5.59 17.82
CA PHE A 409 -5.52 -5.15 19.13
C PHE A 409 -6.64 -5.20 20.16
N GLY A 410 -6.28 -5.32 21.44
CA GLY A 410 -7.22 -5.04 22.52
C GLY A 410 -7.39 -3.54 22.70
N LEU A 411 -8.59 -3.09 23.00
CA LEU A 411 -8.80 -1.82 23.71
C LEU A 411 -8.87 -2.08 25.23
N ASN A 412 -9.40 -3.25 25.60
CA ASN A 412 -9.30 -3.81 26.95
C ASN A 412 -9.30 -5.36 26.85
N PRO A 413 -9.29 -6.12 27.97
CA PRO A 413 -9.28 -7.58 27.92
C PRO A 413 -10.48 -8.25 27.21
N LYS A 414 -11.59 -7.53 27.02
CA LYS A 414 -12.85 -8.03 26.45
C LYS A 414 -13.21 -7.40 25.10
N ILE A 415 -12.71 -6.20 24.81
CA ILE A 415 -13.03 -5.42 23.62
C ILE A 415 -11.78 -5.32 22.76
N THR A 416 -11.93 -5.69 21.49
CA THR A 416 -10.89 -5.60 20.46
C THR A 416 -11.23 -4.53 19.44
N ILE A 417 -10.22 -4.11 18.70
CA ILE A 417 -10.33 -3.26 17.51
C ILE A 417 -9.39 -3.76 16.43
N ASP A 418 -9.86 -3.77 15.18
CA ASP A 418 -9.06 -4.14 14.01
C ASP A 418 -8.52 -2.88 13.31
N LEU A 419 -7.20 -2.77 13.19
CA LEU A 419 -6.56 -1.75 12.37
C LEU A 419 -6.28 -2.32 10.99
N VAL A 420 -6.81 -1.68 9.95
CA VAL A 420 -6.70 -2.15 8.57
C VAL A 420 -5.90 -1.16 7.74
N ASN A 421 -4.70 -1.58 7.30
CA ASN A 421 -3.91 -0.79 6.35
C ASN A 421 -4.38 -1.09 4.92
N LEU A 422 -4.89 -0.07 4.23
CA LEU A 422 -5.48 -0.12 2.91
C LEU A 422 -4.62 0.55 1.85
N HIS A 423 -4.51 -0.11 0.70
CA HIS A 423 -4.01 0.45 -0.53
C HIS A 423 -4.81 -0.14 -1.70
N LEU A 424 -5.85 0.58 -2.12
CA LEU A 424 -6.75 0.12 -3.17
C LEU A 424 -6.16 0.28 -4.58
N HIS A 425 -6.93 -0.11 -5.60
CA HIS A 425 -6.50 -0.04 -7.00
C HIS A 425 -6.38 1.40 -7.50
N SER A 426 -5.18 1.75 -7.99
CA SER A 426 -4.96 3.02 -8.65
C SER A 426 -5.63 3.09 -10.03
N ASP A 427 -5.87 4.32 -10.50
CA ASP A 427 -6.49 4.60 -11.80
C ASP A 427 -5.64 4.17 -13.01
N LEU A 428 -4.41 3.69 -12.78
CA LEU A 428 -3.57 3.06 -13.80
C LEU A 428 -4.05 1.66 -14.20
N SER A 429 -4.86 1.03 -13.36
CA SER A 429 -5.38 -0.32 -13.59
C SER A 429 -6.65 -0.30 -14.45
N ARG A 430 -6.81 -1.29 -15.34
CA ARG A 430 -8.06 -1.46 -16.10
C ARG A 430 -9.22 -1.77 -15.15
N ASN A 431 -10.35 -1.10 -15.36
CA ASN A 431 -11.56 -1.20 -14.53
C ASN A 431 -11.26 -0.92 -13.04
N SER A 432 -10.42 0.08 -12.77
CA SER A 432 -9.98 0.44 -11.41
C SER A 432 -11.17 0.70 -10.49
N SER A 433 -12.18 1.43 -10.95
CA SER A 433 -13.37 1.76 -10.17
C SER A 433 -14.17 0.51 -9.77
N GLU A 434 -14.46 -0.41 -10.70
CA GLU A 434 -15.17 -1.65 -10.38
C GLU A 434 -14.39 -2.51 -9.37
N LYS A 435 -13.06 -2.59 -9.52
CA LYS A 435 -12.19 -3.30 -8.57
C LYS A 435 -12.20 -2.67 -7.18
N ARG A 436 -12.16 -1.34 -7.08
CA ARG A 436 -12.25 -0.63 -5.80
C ARG A 436 -13.60 -0.89 -5.13
N CYS A 437 -14.69 -0.83 -5.88
CA CYS A 437 -16.02 -1.14 -5.37
C CYS A 437 -16.11 -2.56 -4.82
N GLN A 438 -15.65 -3.56 -5.59
CA GLN A 438 -15.63 -4.95 -5.15
C GLN A 438 -14.75 -5.17 -3.92
N ALA A 439 -13.58 -4.53 -3.89
CA ALA A 439 -12.65 -4.61 -2.77
C ALA A 439 -13.26 -4.03 -1.48
N LEU A 440 -13.94 -2.88 -1.56
CA LEU A 440 -14.64 -2.27 -0.43
C LEU A 440 -15.79 -3.16 0.06
N GLU A 441 -16.64 -3.66 -0.84
CA GLU A 441 -17.73 -4.56 -0.45
C GLU A 441 -17.20 -5.85 0.22
N ASN A 442 -16.14 -6.43 -0.34
CA ASN A 442 -15.50 -7.60 0.25
C ASN A 442 -14.86 -7.31 1.61
N LEU A 443 -14.29 -6.12 1.78
CA LEU A 443 -13.74 -5.67 3.05
C LEU A 443 -14.85 -5.59 4.11
N PHE A 444 -15.90 -4.81 3.86
CA PHE A 444 -17.02 -4.65 4.81
C PHE A 444 -17.70 -5.98 5.14
N ARG A 445 -17.87 -6.90 4.17
CA ARG A 445 -18.37 -8.26 4.44
C ARG A 445 -17.43 -9.10 5.30
N LYS A 446 -16.11 -8.88 5.22
CA LYS A 446 -15.08 -9.63 5.96
C LYS A 446 -14.87 -9.11 7.37
N MET A 447 -15.21 -7.85 7.66
CA MET A 447 -15.09 -7.29 9.00
C MET A 447 -16.06 -8.03 9.94
N LYS A 448 -15.50 -8.90 10.78
CA LYS A 448 -16.26 -9.70 11.77
C LYS A 448 -16.44 -8.97 13.10
N THR A 449 -15.60 -7.98 13.35
CA THR A 449 -15.63 -7.15 14.55
C THR A 449 -16.46 -5.91 14.27
N ASN A 450 -17.18 -5.45 15.29
CA ASN A 450 -17.92 -4.21 15.24
C ASN A 450 -17.05 -3.01 15.68
N ASN A 451 -15.73 -3.20 15.81
CA ASN A 451 -14.78 -2.14 16.10
C ASN A 451 -13.61 -2.26 15.13
N TYR A 452 -13.47 -1.31 14.22
CA TYR A 452 -12.35 -1.28 13.29
C TYR A 452 -12.01 0.14 12.83
N MET A 453 -10.76 0.32 12.43
CA MET A 453 -10.28 1.53 11.79
C MET A 453 -9.63 1.17 10.46
N LEU A 454 -10.17 1.74 9.38
CA LEU A 454 -9.63 1.62 8.04
C LEU A 454 -8.71 2.82 7.77
N ILE A 455 -7.47 2.54 7.40
CA ILE A 455 -6.38 3.51 7.37
C ILE A 455 -5.64 3.35 6.04
N GLY A 456 -5.43 4.43 5.30
CA GLY A 456 -4.53 4.39 4.14
C GLY A 456 -5.10 5.00 2.88
N ASP A 457 -4.58 4.54 1.75
CA ASP A 457 -4.81 5.10 0.43
C ASP A 457 -5.95 4.38 -0.30
N TYR A 458 -7.10 5.06 -0.36
CA TYR A 458 -8.30 4.57 -1.03
C TYR A 458 -8.23 4.72 -2.55
N ASN A 459 -7.30 5.52 -3.09
CA ASN A 459 -7.15 5.77 -4.53
C ASN A 459 -8.41 6.34 -5.22
N PHE A 460 -9.36 6.92 -4.48
CA PHE A 460 -10.46 7.70 -5.03
C PHE A 460 -10.76 8.94 -4.18
N GLY A 461 -11.19 10.02 -4.85
CA GLY A 461 -11.58 11.28 -4.20
C GLY A 461 -13.07 11.36 -3.90
N ASP A 462 -13.51 12.47 -3.29
CA ASP A 462 -14.92 12.69 -2.94
C ASP A 462 -15.86 12.83 -4.15
N SER A 463 -15.33 13.10 -5.36
CA SER A 463 -16.14 13.17 -6.59
C SER A 463 -16.45 11.80 -7.22
N TYR A 464 -15.97 10.70 -6.65
CA TYR A 464 -16.07 9.35 -7.23
C TYR A 464 -17.36 8.66 -6.77
N VAL A 465 -18.46 8.91 -7.48
CA VAL A 465 -19.83 8.53 -7.08
C VAL A 465 -19.97 7.03 -6.75
N LYS A 466 -19.40 6.11 -7.55
CA LYS A 466 -19.60 4.67 -7.33
C LYS A 466 -19.03 4.20 -6.00
N GLU A 467 -17.82 4.64 -5.68
CA GLU A 467 -17.12 4.30 -4.45
C GLU A 467 -17.74 5.03 -3.25
N GLN A 468 -18.11 6.31 -3.39
CA GLN A 468 -18.82 7.06 -2.34
C GLN A 468 -20.16 6.40 -1.99
N ASN A 469 -20.95 5.96 -2.98
CA ASN A 469 -22.20 5.24 -2.75
C ASN A 469 -22.01 3.94 -1.93
N ILE A 470 -20.82 3.35 -1.90
CA ILE A 470 -20.55 2.18 -1.04
C ILE A 470 -20.27 2.63 0.39
N LEU A 471 -19.50 3.70 0.57
CA LEU A 471 -19.25 4.27 1.90
C LEU A 471 -20.55 4.81 2.53
N GLU A 472 -21.40 5.48 1.75
CA GLU A 472 -22.70 6.02 2.17
C GLU A 472 -23.64 4.93 2.70
N LYS A 473 -23.57 3.69 2.20
CA LYS A 473 -24.37 2.57 2.75
C LYS A 473 -24.07 2.26 4.21
N TYR A 474 -22.91 2.69 4.69
CA TYR A 474 -22.42 2.46 6.05
C TYR A 474 -22.21 3.78 6.81
N GLU A 475 -22.69 4.93 6.31
CA GLU A 475 -22.38 6.25 6.90
C GLU A 475 -22.89 6.44 8.32
N ASP A 476 -24.01 5.78 8.67
CA ASP A 476 -24.58 5.80 10.02
C ASP A 476 -23.68 5.10 11.05
N GLU A 477 -22.76 4.26 10.58
CA GLU A 477 -21.92 3.38 11.41
C GLU A 477 -20.42 3.65 11.24
N VAL A 478 -19.99 4.12 10.06
CA VAL A 478 -18.60 4.28 9.65
C VAL A 478 -18.32 5.76 9.41
N HIS A 479 -17.56 6.34 10.32
CA HIS A 479 -17.27 7.76 10.36
C HIS A 479 -15.99 8.12 9.60
N ASP A 480 -16.05 9.11 8.71
CA ASP A 480 -14.88 9.69 8.02
C ASP A 480 -14.34 10.86 8.84
N LEU A 481 -13.28 10.59 9.62
CA LEU A 481 -12.81 11.52 10.66
C LEU A 481 -12.42 12.90 10.13
N TRP A 482 -11.99 13.00 8.86
CA TRP A 482 -11.68 14.30 8.28
C TRP A 482 -12.93 15.14 8.06
N LYS A 483 -14.01 14.51 7.58
CA LYS A 483 -15.32 15.18 7.37
C LYS A 483 -15.98 15.55 8.70
N ASP A 484 -15.74 14.77 9.75
CA ASP A 484 -16.29 15.05 11.08
C ASP A 484 -15.67 16.32 11.71
N ILE A 485 -14.38 16.56 11.48
CA ILE A 485 -13.66 17.70 12.06
C ILE A 485 -13.70 18.93 11.14
N TYR A 486 -13.64 18.72 9.83
CA TYR A 486 -13.40 19.79 8.86
C TYR A 486 -14.50 19.93 7.82
N HIS A 487 -14.94 21.17 7.60
CA HIS A 487 -15.74 21.51 6.42
C HIS A 487 -14.87 21.47 5.16
N LEU A 488 -15.25 20.61 4.21
CA LEU A 488 -14.47 20.36 2.99
C LEU A 488 -14.27 21.61 2.12
N ASP A 489 -15.19 22.58 2.14
CA ASP A 489 -15.04 23.84 1.38
C ASP A 489 -13.85 24.68 1.84
N LYS A 490 -13.47 24.58 3.12
CA LYS A 490 -12.33 25.32 3.70
C LYS A 490 -11.09 24.45 3.78
N ASN A 491 -11.27 23.18 4.13
CA ASN A 491 -10.20 22.22 4.34
C ASN A 491 -10.53 20.94 3.56
N PRO A 492 -10.29 20.93 2.24
CA PRO A 492 -10.69 19.81 1.39
C PRO A 492 -9.91 18.52 1.66
N GLY A 493 -8.80 18.61 2.41
CA GLY A 493 -7.99 17.46 2.78
C GLY A 493 -7.34 16.77 1.59
N PHE A 494 -6.90 17.52 0.57
CA PHE A 494 -6.23 16.95 -0.59
C PHE A 494 -4.87 16.36 -0.20
N THR A 495 -4.86 15.07 0.13
CA THR A 495 -3.64 14.32 0.43
C THR A 495 -2.81 14.06 -0.82
N PHE A 496 -3.45 14.03 -2.00
CA PHE A 496 -2.81 14.02 -3.31
C PHE A 496 -3.14 15.33 -4.03
N ASP A 497 -2.17 16.24 -4.12
CA ASP A 497 -2.36 17.63 -4.55
C ASP A 497 -1.38 18.03 -5.67
N PRO A 498 -1.56 17.60 -6.93
CA PRO A 498 -0.72 18.01 -8.06
C PRO A 498 -0.56 19.53 -8.25
N SER A 499 -1.52 20.33 -7.77
CA SER A 499 -1.43 21.79 -7.85
C SER A 499 -0.25 22.33 -7.03
N ASN A 500 -0.03 21.83 -5.80
CA ASN A 500 1.03 22.31 -4.91
C ASN A 500 2.19 21.32 -4.71
N ASN A 501 1.91 20.02 -4.74
CA ASN A 501 2.89 18.96 -4.56
C ASN A 501 3.64 18.66 -5.87
N ILE A 502 4.95 18.90 -5.84
CA ILE A 502 5.87 18.70 -6.97
C ILE A 502 5.93 17.23 -7.40
N CYS A 503 5.98 16.29 -6.44
CA CYS A 503 5.99 14.86 -6.74
C CYS A 503 4.67 14.45 -7.39
N ALA A 504 3.54 14.89 -6.82
CA ALA A 504 2.22 14.60 -7.37
C ALA A 504 2.05 15.16 -8.77
N ARG A 505 2.58 16.35 -9.05
CA ARG A 505 2.57 16.92 -10.40
C ARG A 505 3.36 16.06 -11.40
N ILE A 506 4.46 15.44 -10.97
CA ILE A 506 5.28 14.56 -11.82
C ILE A 506 4.61 13.20 -12.04
N THR A 507 3.99 12.63 -11.01
CA THR A 507 3.41 11.28 -11.03
C THR A 507 1.97 11.25 -11.57
N SER A 508 1.23 12.35 -11.44
CA SER A 508 -0.17 12.44 -11.83
C SER A 508 -0.39 12.45 -13.34
N ILE A 509 -1.29 11.60 -13.81
CA ILE A 509 -1.80 11.65 -15.19
C ILE A 509 -2.92 12.68 -15.32
N SER A 510 -3.81 12.77 -14.33
CA SER A 510 -5.02 13.59 -14.43
C SER A 510 -4.82 15.04 -14.00
N GLN A 511 -3.75 15.34 -13.25
CA GLN A 511 -3.45 16.67 -12.68
C GLN A 511 -4.63 17.23 -11.87
N LYS A 512 -5.30 16.35 -11.10
CA LYS A 512 -6.45 16.70 -10.25
C LYS A 512 -6.12 16.44 -8.79
N ASP A 513 -6.43 17.42 -7.95
CA ASP A 513 -6.28 17.33 -6.51
C ASP A 513 -7.40 16.47 -5.93
N ARG A 514 -7.03 15.57 -5.02
CA ARG A 514 -7.93 14.56 -4.46
C ARG A 514 -7.56 14.20 -3.03
N ARG A 515 -8.58 13.92 -2.23
CA ARG A 515 -8.46 13.29 -0.91
C ARG A 515 -8.49 11.78 -1.04
N LEU A 516 -7.29 11.20 -1.20
CA LEU A 516 -7.11 9.77 -1.44
C LEU A 516 -6.90 9.00 -0.14
N ASP A 517 -6.18 9.58 0.80
CA ASP A 517 -5.86 8.94 2.08
C ASP A 517 -6.92 9.31 3.12
N ARG A 518 -7.36 8.33 3.91
CA ARG A 518 -8.47 8.51 4.87
C ARG A 518 -8.26 7.69 6.15
N TYR A 519 -8.90 8.18 7.22
CA TYR A 519 -9.20 7.42 8.42
C TYR A 519 -10.72 7.22 8.46
N LEU A 520 -11.19 5.98 8.34
CA LEU A 520 -12.59 5.63 8.60
C LEU A 520 -12.68 4.78 9.87
N VAL A 521 -13.58 5.13 10.78
CA VAL A 521 -13.74 4.44 12.07
C VAL A 521 -15.15 3.90 12.22
N HIS A 522 -15.25 2.65 12.62
CA HIS A 522 -16.48 2.04 13.12
C HIS A 522 -16.24 1.50 14.52
N THR A 523 -17.10 1.87 15.46
CA THR A 523 -17.03 1.38 16.84
C THR A 523 -18.43 1.15 17.38
N LEU A 524 -18.60 0.11 18.19
CA LEU A 524 -19.81 -0.05 19.00
C LEU A 524 -19.94 1.09 20.01
N ASP A 525 -21.17 1.37 20.45
CA ASP A 525 -21.48 2.36 21.50
C ASP A 525 -20.81 2.08 22.87
N THR A 526 -20.14 0.94 23.02
CA THR A 526 -19.32 0.59 24.19
C THR A 526 -17.90 1.12 24.12
N VAL A 527 -17.50 1.69 22.98
CA VAL A 527 -16.21 2.32 22.73
C VAL A 527 -16.49 3.75 22.30
N SER A 528 -16.04 4.71 23.09
CA SER A 528 -15.96 6.10 22.68
C SER A 528 -14.54 6.43 22.28
N TYR A 529 -14.42 7.42 21.39
CA TYR A 529 -13.13 8.00 21.06
C TYR A 529 -13.25 9.52 20.94
N SER A 530 -12.16 10.22 21.20
CA SER A 530 -12.05 11.65 20.94
C SER A 530 -10.79 11.94 20.14
N ILE A 531 -10.88 12.95 19.27
CA ILE A 531 -9.77 13.32 18.39
C ILE A 531 -9.10 14.55 18.97
N GLU A 532 -7.87 14.37 19.42
CA GLU A 532 -7.03 15.46 19.94
C GLU A 532 -6.41 16.27 18.79
N HIS A 533 -5.99 15.57 17.73
CA HIS A 533 -5.33 16.18 16.59
C HIS A 533 -5.54 15.37 15.32
N LEU A 534 -5.85 16.03 14.20
CA LEU A 534 -5.85 15.44 12.86
C LEU A 534 -5.28 16.46 11.88
N SER A 535 -4.21 16.14 11.17
CA SER A 535 -3.60 17.06 10.21
C SER A 535 -2.80 16.35 9.11
N MET A 536 -2.43 17.11 8.07
CA MET A 536 -1.54 16.64 7.01
C MET A 536 -0.09 17.03 7.30
N ILE A 537 0.84 16.11 7.09
CA ILE A 537 2.29 16.29 7.25
C ILE A 537 2.99 16.12 5.90
N GLY A 538 4.16 16.75 5.74
CA GLY A 538 4.93 16.70 4.51
C GLY A 538 4.41 17.65 3.41
N THR A 539 3.63 18.66 3.81
CA THR A 539 3.07 19.69 2.90
C THR A 539 4.09 20.71 2.40
N GLN A 540 5.29 20.73 2.99
CA GLN A 540 6.36 21.64 2.60
C GLN A 540 7.44 20.88 1.82
N PRO A 541 7.93 21.43 0.70
CA PRO A 541 8.97 20.77 -0.06
C PRO A 541 10.33 20.91 0.65
N ILE A 542 11.13 19.86 0.60
CA ILE A 542 12.48 19.76 1.14
C ILE A 542 13.53 20.17 0.09
N PRO A 543 14.67 20.74 0.50
CA PRO A 543 15.79 20.99 -0.41
C PRO A 543 16.45 19.67 -0.84
N ILE A 544 16.83 19.55 -2.11
CA ILE A 544 17.53 18.38 -2.64
C ILE A 544 19.03 18.41 -2.28
N ASP A 545 19.61 19.61 -2.17
CA ASP A 545 21.00 19.83 -1.78
C ASP A 545 21.05 20.56 -0.44
N THR A 546 21.60 19.92 0.58
CA THR A 546 21.72 20.46 1.95
C THR A 546 22.90 21.42 2.11
N LEU A 547 23.79 21.52 1.12
CA LEU A 547 24.99 22.35 1.18
C LEU A 547 24.76 23.79 0.65
N ASN A 548 23.70 24.02 -0.14
CA ASN A 548 23.38 25.32 -0.75
C ASN A 548 21.88 25.66 -0.64
N ASN A 549 21.45 26.11 0.54
CA ASN A 549 20.02 26.34 0.84
C ASN A 549 19.32 27.43 0.01
N GLU A 550 20.03 28.41 -0.56
CA GLU A 550 19.39 29.55 -1.22
C GLU A 550 18.99 29.30 -2.70
N ASN A 551 19.61 28.33 -3.38
CA ASN A 551 19.35 28.01 -4.79
C ASN A 551 19.07 26.52 -5.05
N SER A 552 18.93 25.70 -4.01
CA SER A 552 18.66 24.27 -4.15
C SER A 552 17.26 24.04 -4.74
N GLN A 553 17.17 23.20 -5.77
CA GLN A 553 15.90 22.64 -6.24
C GLN A 553 15.19 21.95 -5.06
N ARG A 554 13.87 22.11 -4.96
CA ARG A 554 13.06 21.55 -3.87
C ARG A 554 12.11 20.48 -4.39
N ILE A 555 11.79 19.52 -3.54
CA ILE A 555 10.88 18.41 -3.85
C ILE A 555 10.06 18.03 -2.62
N HIS A 556 8.86 17.45 -2.80
CA HIS A 556 8.10 16.94 -1.65
C HIS A 556 8.60 15.55 -1.24
N GLN A 557 8.31 15.15 -0.01
CA GLN A 557 8.75 13.85 0.53
C GLN A 557 8.06 12.67 -0.17
N SER A 558 6.82 12.85 -0.62
CA SER A 558 6.05 11.92 -1.43
C SER A 558 5.06 12.71 -2.30
N ASP A 559 4.45 12.08 -3.30
CA ASP A 559 3.28 12.63 -3.99
C ASP A 559 2.01 12.61 -3.14
N HIS A 560 2.04 11.91 -2.00
CA HIS A 560 1.03 12.00 -0.96
C HIS A 560 1.56 12.77 0.26
N TYR A 561 0.72 13.63 0.83
CA TYR A 561 0.91 14.14 2.18
C TYR A 561 0.51 13.05 3.18
N ALA A 562 1.28 12.89 4.26
CA ALA A 562 0.94 11.95 5.31
C ALA A 562 -0.26 12.48 6.11
N LEU A 563 -1.10 11.60 6.63
CA LEU A 563 -2.13 11.96 7.62
C LEU A 563 -1.67 11.55 9.01
N GLN A 564 -1.69 12.51 9.93
CA GLN A 564 -1.39 12.31 11.34
C GLN A 564 -2.67 12.42 12.15
N LEU A 565 -2.92 11.45 13.03
CA LEU A 565 -4.08 11.39 13.91
C LEU A 565 -3.64 11.09 15.34
N VAL A 566 -4.05 11.91 16.30
CA VAL A 566 -3.95 11.61 17.73
C VAL A 566 -5.36 11.40 18.26
N MET A 567 -5.62 10.18 18.71
CA MET A 567 -6.93 9.76 19.17
C MET A 567 -6.84 9.17 20.57
N ASN A 568 -7.83 9.47 21.41
CA ASN A 568 -8.01 8.87 22.71
C ASN A 568 -9.15 7.84 22.63
N PHE A 569 -8.88 6.58 22.92
CA PHE A 569 -9.88 5.52 23.03
C PHE A 569 -10.31 5.35 24.47
N ARG A 570 -11.62 5.31 24.71
CA ARG A 570 -12.20 4.97 26.00
C ARG A 570 -13.15 3.80 25.81
N THR A 571 -12.84 2.68 26.46
CA THR A 571 -13.79 1.57 26.53
C THR A 571 -14.70 1.77 27.73
N ARG A 572 -16.00 1.88 27.47
CA ARG A 572 -17.00 1.98 28.53
C ARG A 572 -17.40 0.59 28.96
N SER A 573 -17.13 0.24 30.21
CA SER A 573 -17.66 -0.98 30.78
C SER A 573 -19.09 -0.74 31.27
N ILE A 574 -20.06 -1.45 30.67
CA ILE A 574 -21.33 -1.70 31.37
C ILE A 574 -21.06 -2.64 32.55
N SER A 575 -21.68 -2.33 33.68
CA SER A 575 -21.35 -2.92 34.97
C SER A 575 -22.64 -3.38 35.63
N HIS A 576 -22.69 -4.64 36.12
CA HIS A 576 -23.82 -5.10 36.96
C HIS A 576 -23.87 -4.37 38.31
N ARG A 577 -22.87 -3.52 38.57
CA ARG A 577 -22.74 -2.61 39.69
C ARG A 577 -23.42 -1.28 39.46
N SER A 578 -23.92 -1.04 38.25
CA SER A 578 -24.62 0.18 37.88
C SER A 578 -25.97 -0.16 37.26
N ALA A 579 -27.00 0.62 37.59
CA ALA A 579 -28.36 0.47 37.07
C ALA A 579 -29.00 1.84 36.86
N LEU A 580 -29.75 2.01 35.77
CA LEU A 580 -30.66 3.14 35.59
C LEU A 580 -32.05 2.71 36.07
N VAL A 581 -32.61 3.41 37.05
CA VAL A 581 -33.79 2.96 37.80
C VAL A 581 -34.79 4.08 38.09
N ILE A 582 -36.02 3.68 38.40
CA ILE A 582 -37.00 4.51 39.10
C ILE A 582 -36.96 4.13 40.58
N LEU A 583 -36.95 5.13 41.47
CA LEU A 583 -37.07 4.95 42.91
C LEU A 583 -38.45 5.41 43.39
N PRO A 584 -39.12 4.64 44.27
CA PRO A 584 -40.31 5.12 44.95
C PRO A 584 -39.92 6.20 45.98
N THR A 585 -40.85 7.08 46.30
CA THR A 585 -40.62 8.17 47.26
C THR A 585 -40.37 7.62 48.66
N LEU A 586 -39.51 8.29 49.45
CA LEU A 586 -39.11 7.81 50.78
C LEU A 586 -40.29 7.52 51.74
N ASN A 587 -41.42 8.20 51.57
CA ASN A 587 -42.63 7.97 52.36
C ASN A 587 -43.36 6.65 52.04
N THR A 588 -43.11 6.01 50.89
CA THR A 588 -43.69 4.70 50.56
C THR A 588 -42.76 3.54 50.91
N TRP A 589 -41.50 3.80 51.27
CA TRP A 589 -40.55 2.76 51.67
C TRP A 589 -41.01 1.94 52.88
N PRO A 590 -41.68 2.50 53.90
CA PRO A 590 -42.25 1.70 55.00
C PRO A 590 -43.28 0.65 54.56
N LEU A 591 -43.85 0.77 53.35
CA LEU A 591 -44.77 -0.22 52.77
C LEU A 591 -44.02 -1.36 52.05
N ILE A 592 -42.74 -1.17 51.74
CA ILE A 592 -41.93 -2.05 50.86
C ILE A 592 -40.82 -2.74 51.66
N ASP A 593 -40.07 -1.95 52.43
CA ASP A 593 -38.84 -2.39 53.11
C ASP A 593 -39.06 -3.49 54.15
N PRO A 594 -40.16 -3.56 54.93
CA PRO A 594 -40.37 -4.69 55.84
C PRO A 594 -40.35 -6.04 55.14
N CYS A 595 -40.93 -6.12 53.91
CA CYS A 595 -40.89 -7.34 53.11
C CYS A 595 -39.47 -7.63 52.61
N ARG A 596 -38.79 -6.60 52.08
CA ARG A 596 -37.42 -6.72 51.56
C ARG A 596 -36.43 -7.13 52.64
N GLN A 597 -36.52 -6.54 53.83
CA GLN A 597 -35.65 -6.87 54.97
C GLN A 597 -35.76 -8.35 55.35
N GLN A 598 -36.95 -8.93 55.20
CA GLN A 598 -37.18 -10.33 55.53
C GLN A 598 -36.77 -11.29 54.40
N TYR A 599 -36.98 -10.90 53.13
CA TYR A 599 -36.95 -11.84 52.01
C TYR A 599 -36.00 -11.51 50.86
N ASP A 600 -35.44 -10.29 50.78
CA ASP A 600 -34.55 -9.85 49.71
C ASP A 600 -33.09 -9.80 50.21
N PRO A 601 -32.22 -10.73 49.77
CA PRO A 601 -30.79 -10.71 50.11
C PRO A 601 -30.06 -9.44 49.65
N SER A 602 -30.68 -8.63 48.80
CA SER A 602 -30.14 -7.38 48.30
C SER A 602 -30.68 -6.14 49.03
N PHE A 603 -31.46 -6.32 50.10
CA PHE A 603 -32.03 -5.23 50.89
C PHE A 603 -30.98 -4.20 51.34
N ASP A 604 -29.89 -4.64 51.98
CA ASP A 604 -28.84 -3.75 52.47
C ASP A 604 -28.01 -3.11 51.34
N ARG A 605 -28.07 -3.69 50.14
CA ARG A 605 -27.23 -3.28 48.99
C ARG A 605 -27.92 -2.28 48.09
N TRP A 606 -29.22 -2.42 47.90
CA TRP A 606 -30.00 -1.62 46.96
C TRP A 606 -31.27 -1.09 47.62
N PRO A 607 -31.63 0.19 47.41
CA PRO A 607 -32.94 0.69 47.79
C PRO A 607 -34.05 -0.02 46.97
N PRO A 608 -35.31 0.06 47.39
CA PRO A 608 -36.42 -0.43 46.56
C PRO A 608 -36.41 0.32 45.22
N HIS A 609 -36.46 -0.40 44.09
CA HIS A 609 -36.29 0.21 42.77
C HIS A 609 -36.99 -0.60 41.67
N ILE A 610 -37.26 0.07 40.54
CA ILE A 610 -37.70 -0.53 39.29
C ILE A 610 -36.61 -0.30 38.25
N ASN A 611 -36.04 -1.38 37.71
CA ASN A 611 -34.97 -1.29 36.70
C ASN A 611 -35.51 -0.79 35.35
N LEU A 612 -34.92 0.27 34.80
CA LEU A 612 -35.13 0.69 33.41
C LEU A 612 -34.07 0.07 32.50
N LEU A 613 -32.80 0.21 32.87
CA LEU A 613 -31.66 -0.42 32.19
C LEU A 613 -30.72 -1.03 33.23
N TRP A 614 -30.44 -2.32 33.09
CA TRP A 614 -29.45 -3.02 33.90
C TRP A 614 -28.83 -4.18 33.10
N PRO A 615 -27.49 -4.29 33.02
CA PRO A 615 -26.48 -3.39 33.59
C PRO A 615 -26.42 -2.01 32.91
N PHE A 616 -25.95 -0.99 33.63
CA PHE A 616 -25.72 0.37 33.12
C PHE A 616 -24.23 0.74 33.14
N PHE A 617 -23.86 1.93 32.67
CA PHE A 617 -22.47 2.38 32.61
C PHE A 617 -21.83 2.52 33.99
N ASP A 618 -20.56 2.11 34.11
CA ASP A 618 -19.70 2.46 35.25
C ASP A 618 -19.22 3.90 35.07
N LEU A 619 -19.88 4.86 35.72
CA LEU A 619 -19.54 6.28 35.61
C LEU A 619 -18.33 6.58 36.49
N ALA A 620 -17.40 7.40 35.98
CA ALA A 620 -16.24 7.90 36.71
C ALA A 620 -16.39 9.38 37.10
N ASP A 621 -17.58 9.96 36.88
CA ASP A 621 -17.90 11.37 37.07
C ASP A 621 -16.93 12.31 36.33
N CYS A 622 -16.49 11.92 35.13
CA CYS A 622 -15.64 12.75 34.28
C CYS A 622 -16.45 13.62 33.29
N GLU A 623 -15.83 14.63 32.68
CA GLU A 623 -16.49 15.49 31.68
C GLU A 623 -17.11 14.68 30.54
N GLU A 624 -16.45 13.61 30.13
CA GLU A 624 -16.95 12.75 29.06
C GLU A 624 -18.26 12.02 29.45
N ASP A 625 -18.40 11.60 30.70
CA ASP A 625 -19.65 11.00 31.21
C ASP A 625 -20.78 12.03 31.20
N GLN A 626 -20.47 13.28 31.56
CA GLN A 626 -21.42 14.39 31.50
C GLN A 626 -21.91 14.62 30.06
N GLU A 627 -20.99 14.70 29.11
CA GLU A 627 -21.31 15.04 27.72
C GLU A 627 -21.97 13.90 26.96
N ASN A 628 -21.54 12.66 27.16
CA ASN A 628 -21.94 11.55 26.29
C ASN A 628 -22.97 10.60 26.88
N ILE A 629 -23.23 10.68 28.19
CA ILE A 629 -24.22 9.81 28.86
C ILE A 629 -25.27 10.70 29.51
N LEU A 630 -24.86 11.58 30.42
CA LEU A 630 -25.79 12.33 31.24
C LEU A 630 -26.52 13.42 30.45
N LEU A 631 -25.85 14.11 29.53
CA LEU A 631 -26.49 15.13 28.69
C LEU A 631 -27.52 14.52 27.73
N PRO A 632 -27.23 13.49 26.91
CA PRO A 632 -28.23 12.84 26.08
C PRO A 632 -29.39 12.25 26.89
N LEU A 633 -29.09 11.63 28.04
CA LEU A 633 -30.11 11.12 28.96
C LEU A 633 -31.03 12.26 29.45
N ARG A 634 -30.46 13.39 29.91
CA ARG A 634 -31.22 14.56 30.35
C ARG A 634 -32.08 15.12 29.21
N LEU A 635 -31.52 15.27 28.00
CA LEU A 635 -32.23 15.79 26.84
C LEU A 635 -33.42 14.90 26.46
N LEU A 636 -33.27 13.58 26.53
CA LEU A 636 -34.36 12.64 26.32
C LEU A 636 -35.42 12.76 27.43
N LEU A 637 -35.00 12.74 28.69
CA LEU A 637 -35.91 12.81 29.84
C LEU A 637 -36.69 14.13 29.91
N CYS A 638 -36.12 15.24 29.44
CA CYS A 638 -36.82 16.53 29.34
C CYS A 638 -38.02 16.51 28.37
N GLN A 639 -38.14 15.48 27.51
CA GLN A 639 -39.28 15.31 26.60
C GLN A 639 -40.47 14.60 27.28
N TYR A 640 -40.30 14.12 28.50
CA TYR A 640 -41.29 13.36 29.25
C TYR A 640 -41.84 14.16 30.44
N GLU A 641 -43.16 14.13 30.60
CA GLU A 641 -43.80 14.66 31.81
C GLU A 641 -43.67 13.69 32.98
N SER A 642 -43.63 14.23 34.20
CA SER A 642 -43.72 13.40 35.41
C SER A 642 -45.06 12.68 35.48
N PHE A 643 -45.05 11.45 35.99
CA PHE A 643 -46.27 10.64 36.14
C PHE A 643 -46.34 10.01 37.54
N SER A 644 -47.52 9.52 37.93
CA SER A 644 -47.73 8.77 39.18
C SER A 644 -47.69 7.28 38.88
N ALA A 645 -46.79 6.54 39.52
CA ALA A 645 -46.73 5.09 39.42
C ALA A 645 -47.53 4.45 40.55
N GLU A 646 -48.41 3.51 40.21
CA GLU A 646 -49.25 2.77 41.15
C GLU A 646 -48.84 1.30 41.23
N ILE A 647 -48.71 0.79 42.45
CA ILE A 647 -48.56 -0.62 42.77
C ILE A 647 -49.90 -1.14 43.29
N ASP A 648 -50.46 -2.13 42.62
CA ASP A 648 -51.78 -2.72 42.92
C ASP A 648 -51.75 -4.23 43.19
N GLU A 649 -50.64 -4.90 42.90
CA GLU A 649 -50.52 -6.35 43.03
C GLU A 649 -49.12 -6.80 43.49
N ILE A 650 -49.06 -7.91 44.21
CA ILE A 650 -47.83 -8.70 44.42
C ILE A 650 -47.92 -9.94 43.54
N ASP A 651 -46.89 -10.18 42.75
CA ASP A 651 -46.80 -11.31 41.83
C ASP A 651 -45.42 -11.98 41.95
N SER A 652 -45.18 -13.07 41.23
CA SER A 652 -43.93 -13.81 41.32
C SER A 652 -43.49 -14.50 40.04
N PHE A 653 -42.18 -14.51 39.83
CA PHE A 653 -41.52 -15.31 38.82
C PHE A 653 -41.19 -16.68 39.41
N VAL A 654 -41.97 -17.70 39.02
CA VAL A 654 -41.82 -19.08 39.54
C VAL A 654 -40.46 -19.68 39.18
N GLU A 655 -39.97 -19.44 37.96
CA GLU A 655 -38.68 -19.97 37.48
C GLU A 655 -37.49 -19.45 38.30
N ASN A 656 -37.54 -18.16 38.66
CA ASN A 656 -36.48 -17.49 39.41
C ASN A 656 -36.77 -17.40 40.91
N LYS A 657 -37.87 -18.03 41.39
CA LYS A 657 -38.33 -18.00 42.78
C LYS A 657 -38.27 -16.58 43.38
N THR A 658 -38.76 -15.60 42.62
CA THR A 658 -38.68 -14.18 42.96
C THR A 658 -40.08 -13.63 43.16
N ILE A 659 -40.31 -12.90 44.24
CA ILE A 659 -41.55 -12.19 44.53
C ILE A 659 -41.32 -10.70 44.29
N TYR A 660 -42.27 -10.04 43.63
CA TYR A 660 -42.16 -8.63 43.26
C TYR A 660 -43.50 -7.90 43.40
N MET A 661 -43.43 -6.60 43.62
CA MET A 661 -44.55 -5.69 43.47
C MET A 661 -44.70 -5.28 42.01
N LYS A 662 -45.94 -5.35 41.51
CA LYS A 662 -46.30 -5.12 40.12
C LYS A 662 -47.00 -3.77 39.98
N LEU A 663 -46.68 -3.09 38.88
CA LEU A 663 -47.34 -1.85 38.50
C LEU A 663 -48.71 -2.14 37.90
N ASN A 664 -49.67 -1.25 38.15
CA ASN A 664 -50.95 -1.29 37.45
C ASN A 664 -50.72 -1.12 35.93
N GLN A 665 -51.71 -1.51 35.12
CA GLN A 665 -51.56 -1.53 33.66
C GLN A 665 -51.19 -0.17 33.06
N HIS A 666 -51.69 0.93 33.62
CA HIS A 666 -51.41 2.28 33.15
C HIS A 666 -49.95 2.68 33.40
N SER A 667 -49.48 2.50 34.63
CA SER A 667 -48.12 2.81 35.05
C SER A 667 -47.09 1.91 34.34
N GLU A 668 -47.43 0.63 34.17
CA GLU A 668 -46.61 -0.33 33.41
C GLU A 668 -46.37 0.16 31.97
N ASN A 669 -47.41 0.64 31.30
CA ASN A 669 -47.31 1.15 29.93
C ASN A 669 -46.43 2.40 29.84
N GLN A 670 -46.53 3.33 30.79
CA GLN A 670 -45.69 4.53 30.84
C GLN A 670 -44.21 4.17 31.02
N VAL A 671 -43.91 3.26 31.96
CA VAL A 671 -42.54 2.79 32.21
C VAL A 671 -41.98 2.04 31.00
N LYS A 672 -42.79 1.20 30.34
CA LYS A 672 -42.40 0.52 29.08
C LYS A 672 -42.10 1.50 27.95
N GLN A 673 -42.90 2.55 27.79
CA GLN A 673 -42.66 3.58 26.77
C GLN A 673 -41.35 4.35 27.01
N LEU A 674 -41.10 4.74 28.26
CA LEU A 674 -39.85 5.38 28.65
C LEU A 674 -38.65 4.44 28.42
N GLN A 675 -38.75 3.20 28.88
CA GLN A 675 -37.70 2.20 28.71
C GLN A 675 -37.40 1.94 27.23
N ALA A 676 -38.40 1.89 26.35
CA ALA A 676 -38.19 1.71 24.92
C ALA A 676 -37.37 2.84 24.29
N GLN A 677 -37.55 4.10 24.71
CA GLN A 677 -36.67 5.19 24.23
C GLN A 677 -35.28 5.12 24.86
N LEU A 678 -35.18 4.74 26.13
CA LEU A 678 -33.88 4.56 26.80
C LEU A 678 -33.06 3.46 26.15
N VAL A 679 -33.69 2.37 25.68
CA VAL A 679 -33.01 1.31 24.91
C VAL A 679 -32.54 1.81 23.54
N LYS A 680 -33.29 2.72 22.89
CA LYS A 680 -32.80 3.33 21.64
C LYS A 680 -31.62 4.25 21.88
N LEU A 681 -31.63 4.97 23.01
CA LEU A 681 -30.52 5.85 23.38
C LEU A 681 -29.28 5.08 23.85
N PHE A 682 -29.48 3.97 24.57
CA PHE A 682 -28.42 3.12 25.14
C PHE A 682 -28.67 1.63 24.82
N PRO A 683 -28.56 1.20 23.55
CA PRO A 683 -28.85 -0.18 23.15
C PRO A 683 -27.93 -1.21 23.82
N GLN A 684 -26.69 -0.84 24.12
CA GLN A 684 -25.71 -1.66 24.82
C GLN A 684 -26.09 -1.99 26.28
N CYS A 685 -26.97 -1.21 26.89
CA CYS A 685 -27.47 -1.42 28.25
C CYS A 685 -28.69 -2.36 28.31
N SER A 686 -29.11 -2.92 27.17
CA SER A 686 -30.22 -3.86 27.05
C SER A 686 -29.69 -5.28 26.77
N LYS A 687 -29.26 -6.00 27.82
CA LYS A 687 -28.59 -7.30 27.65
C LYS A 687 -29.49 -8.54 27.58
N ASN A 688 -30.82 -8.43 27.64
CA ASN A 688 -31.68 -9.62 27.72
C ASN A 688 -32.56 -9.85 26.49
N ASN A 689 -32.08 -10.76 25.64
CA ASN A 689 -32.75 -11.43 24.52
C ASN A 689 -33.77 -12.51 24.97
N ARG A 690 -34.44 -12.35 26.12
CA ARG A 690 -35.51 -13.26 26.56
C ARG A 690 -36.63 -12.49 27.24
N HIS A 691 -37.79 -12.47 26.57
CA HIS A 691 -39.08 -11.95 27.01
C HIS A 691 -39.23 -10.42 27.08
N THR A 692 -40.46 -10.00 26.85
CA THR A 692 -40.98 -8.64 26.97
C THR A 692 -40.49 -7.99 28.27
N TYR A 693 -39.96 -6.77 28.22
CA TYR A 693 -39.58 -6.01 29.41
C TYR A 693 -40.76 -5.94 30.38
N ASN A 694 -40.56 -6.41 31.61
CA ASN A 694 -41.57 -6.43 32.67
C ASN A 694 -41.11 -5.51 33.81
N PRO A 695 -41.63 -4.28 33.93
CA PRO A 695 -41.23 -3.38 35.00
C PRO A 695 -41.83 -3.86 36.34
N HIS A 696 -40.95 -4.18 37.29
CA HIS A 696 -41.33 -4.71 38.60
C HIS A 696 -40.35 -4.24 39.67
N MET A 697 -40.79 -4.32 40.93
CA MET A 697 -39.95 -4.04 42.10
C MET A 697 -39.79 -5.31 42.93
N THR A 698 -38.58 -5.87 42.95
CA THR A 698 -38.31 -7.10 43.70
C THR A 698 -38.45 -6.86 45.20
N ILE A 699 -39.21 -7.74 45.86
CA ILE A 699 -39.39 -7.72 47.31
C ILE A 699 -38.91 -8.99 48.03
N GLY A 700 -38.57 -10.05 47.28
CA GLY A 700 -37.96 -11.24 47.85
C GLY A 700 -37.35 -12.19 46.81
N GLN A 701 -36.26 -12.86 47.17
CA GLN A 701 -35.58 -13.86 46.35
C GLN A 701 -35.25 -15.09 47.18
N PHE A 702 -35.62 -16.27 46.68
CA PHE A 702 -35.60 -17.50 47.47
C PHE A 702 -34.79 -18.60 46.78
N GLU A 703 -33.89 -19.26 47.52
CA GLU A 703 -33.19 -20.45 47.02
C GLU A 703 -34.07 -21.71 47.14
N ASN A 704 -34.84 -21.82 48.23
CA ASN A 704 -35.72 -22.95 48.55
C ASN A 704 -37.15 -22.73 48.02
N GLU A 705 -37.70 -23.74 47.34
CA GLU A 705 -39.05 -23.73 46.79
C GLU A 705 -40.16 -23.72 47.86
N GLU A 706 -39.92 -24.35 49.02
CA GLU A 706 -40.86 -24.37 50.15
C GLU A 706 -41.01 -22.97 50.74
N ASN A 707 -39.89 -22.31 51.08
CA ASN A 707 -39.88 -20.92 51.56
C ASN A 707 -40.53 -19.94 50.56
N PHE A 708 -40.31 -20.16 49.25
CA PHE A 708 -40.95 -19.38 48.21
C PHE A 708 -42.47 -19.55 48.21
N LYS A 709 -42.98 -20.78 48.31
CA LYS A 709 -44.43 -21.07 48.35
C LYS A 709 -45.07 -20.50 49.61
N ASP A 710 -44.42 -20.64 50.76
CA ASP A 710 -44.91 -20.11 52.04
C ASP A 710 -44.99 -18.58 52.00
N ALA A 711 -43.92 -17.91 51.56
CA ALA A 711 -43.91 -16.45 51.38
C ALA A 711 -44.95 -15.98 50.36
N LYS A 712 -45.08 -16.67 49.23
CA LYS A 712 -46.08 -16.35 48.20
C LYS A 712 -47.52 -16.46 48.73
N SER A 713 -47.79 -17.41 49.63
CA SER A 713 -49.13 -17.59 50.20
C SER A 713 -49.48 -16.59 51.32
N SER A 714 -48.47 -15.99 51.94
CA SER A 714 -48.64 -15.08 53.09
C SER A 714 -48.55 -13.60 52.71
N LEU A 715 -47.81 -13.25 51.66
CA LEU A 715 -47.67 -11.88 51.18
C LEU A 715 -48.88 -11.48 50.34
N ILE A 716 -49.70 -10.58 50.88
CA ILE A 716 -50.84 -9.96 50.19
C ILE A 716 -50.67 -8.44 50.30
N LEU A 717 -50.88 -7.74 49.19
CA LEU A 717 -50.93 -6.28 49.19
C LEU A 717 -52.27 -5.84 49.78
N ASN A 718 -52.26 -5.21 50.97
CA ASN A 718 -53.49 -4.83 51.67
C ASN A 718 -54.20 -3.66 50.99
N GLU A 719 -53.46 -2.66 50.51
CA GLU A 719 -53.97 -1.48 49.81
C GLU A 719 -53.00 -1.11 48.68
N SER A 720 -53.55 -0.67 47.53
CA SER A 720 -52.70 -0.09 46.48
C SER A 720 -52.11 1.23 46.96
N PHE A 721 -50.92 1.55 46.46
CA PHE A 721 -50.27 2.81 46.79
C PHE A 721 -49.61 3.42 45.56
N GLN A 722 -49.45 4.74 45.60
CA GLN A 722 -48.91 5.51 44.51
C GLN A 722 -47.69 6.32 44.95
N PHE A 723 -46.77 6.54 44.01
CA PHE A 723 -45.65 7.45 44.20
C PHE A 723 -45.37 8.23 42.91
N PRO A 724 -44.97 9.51 43.02
CA PRO A 724 -44.64 10.31 41.85
C PRO A 724 -43.26 9.92 41.29
N VAL A 725 -43.17 9.85 39.97
CA VAL A 725 -41.94 9.65 39.20
C VAL A 725 -41.54 10.98 38.57
N HIS A 726 -40.73 11.74 39.31
CA HIS A 726 -40.15 13.01 38.86
C HIS A 726 -38.71 12.88 38.36
N HIS A 727 -38.01 11.85 38.79
CA HIS A 727 -36.60 11.65 38.52
C HIS A 727 -36.32 10.20 38.17
N VAL A 728 -35.30 10.01 37.35
CA VAL A 728 -34.65 8.72 37.12
C VAL A 728 -33.29 8.76 37.80
N TYR A 729 -32.89 7.65 38.39
CA TYR A 729 -31.68 7.57 39.20
C TYR A 729 -30.69 6.59 38.58
N ILE A 730 -29.41 6.93 38.67
CA ILE A 730 -28.32 5.99 38.38
C ILE A 730 -27.82 5.50 39.73
N LEU A 731 -28.02 4.21 40.00
CA LEU A 731 -27.48 3.56 41.17
C LEU A 731 -26.13 2.94 40.81
N GLN A 732 -25.07 3.26 41.55
CA GLN A 732 -23.73 2.70 41.32
C GLN A 732 -23.11 2.27 42.65
N ARG A 733 -22.59 1.04 42.71
CA ARG A 733 -21.83 0.55 43.87
C ARG A 733 -20.31 0.68 43.65
N PRO A 734 -19.53 0.97 44.71
CA PRO A 734 -18.07 0.97 44.65
C PRO A 734 -17.52 -0.39 44.19
N HIS A 735 -16.23 -0.43 43.85
CA HIS A 735 -15.53 -1.72 43.69
C HIS A 735 -15.50 -2.43 45.04
N ASP A 736 -15.87 -3.71 45.04
CA ASP A 736 -15.63 -4.59 46.18
C ASP A 736 -14.10 -4.64 46.34
N ASN A 737 -13.57 -4.02 47.40
CA ASN A 737 -12.14 -4.04 47.74
C ASN A 737 -11.70 -5.42 48.23
#